data_AF-A0A7C8AZ97-F1
#
_entry.id   AF-A0A7C8AZ97-F1
#
_cell.length_a   1.000
_cell.length_b   1.000
_cell.length_c   1.000
_cell.angle_alpha   90.00
_cell.angle_beta   90.00
_cell.angle_gamma   90.00
#
_symmetry.space_group_name_H-M   'P 1'
#
loop_
_entity.id
_entity.type
_entity.pdbx_description
1 polymer ?
#
loop_
_entity_poly.entity_id
_entity_poly.type
_entity_poly.pdbx_seq_one_letter_code
_entity_poly.pdbx_strand_id
1 'polypeptide(L)'
;MKEIDHSTLLAIRPLSHKGEQVLKNIWPAFMKALRNILVQVGIEAANSTDGLFLIYYDEPFAALSTFFESLESLKKKHWKADWGPVPIQILLHLHRKKDPLIEFGEATAPVWGILQPETLYVTRALKLQWDQIFAGKKMPAHQFVDAGDGLFQLIFSGDLSVMKRERLFNNRFLATQGTCPECFYCGMTNHVPAHCPSKYLDMDTRGLNLVGYLPLPKIDSLFKQVMAEQKKMTELLATNIDAVQIRTDQTLQVYVAYFDIYLIYQLRFLNYAAFSLLSSWDGGKKTRRVRVDSRTLHDGFDCLRVGQYKQAVSFMKTESQTMGGKQFYATLGLAFVALERGQMGEMGHFLQMAHSTASTEKEKIFITLLWARFHRLTGHPWKAEQLLSSVANLYVDCPEVQYSLIQTRVNDGQGQQQMQLLRKLASADPHYFMIALMDPALLSANSMVENVLSGLLELKTKEAGQNLAEAQEAFADLQAWFGEVEDEELKANLSVLTNLQIQFDRRGTYDVLDVATRANSLILACPSLRETRLDELNAQVDAAAAAWVDYNTLWQKYPYQSFFKDFKELLFAGKRKFVEARSIAGESLAKGRARLRQGQEQVELLQGVIVRMQKLKMALDTLTIFLKKLVMMEMVFSGIAVLSLPLITIALQGVLDPDLVRLVKNPQTQKNCMIFFALFLAPFSALALTIRSMSEQ
;
A
#
# COMPACT_ATOMS: atom_id res chain seq x y z
N MET A 1 20.22 8.91 -6.52
CA MET A 1 21.08 9.15 -5.33
C MET A 1 22.41 8.44 -5.59
N LYS A 2 23.55 9.14 -5.58
CA LYS A 2 24.86 8.48 -5.76
C LYS A 2 25.08 7.50 -4.61
N GLU A 3 25.35 6.24 -4.94
CA GLU A 3 25.78 5.21 -4.00
C GLU A 3 26.99 5.72 -3.21
N ILE A 4 26.85 5.75 -1.88
CA ILE A 4 27.91 6.20 -1.00
C ILE A 4 28.90 5.04 -0.86
N ASP A 5 30.00 5.07 -1.62
CA ASP A 5 31.02 4.02 -1.71
C ASP A 5 32.10 4.16 -0.60
N HIS A 6 31.67 4.30 0.66
CA HIS A 6 32.56 4.33 1.81
C HIS A 6 32.09 3.42 2.93
N SER A 7 33.04 2.89 3.70
CA SER A 7 32.84 2.13 4.92
C SER A 7 33.68 2.76 6.03
N THR A 8 33.34 2.49 7.29
CA THR A 8 34.10 3.00 8.44
C THR A 8 34.83 1.87 9.12
N LEU A 9 36.15 1.95 9.19
CA LEU A 9 36.99 1.03 9.95
C LEU A 9 37.19 1.54 11.37
N LEU A 10 36.75 0.77 12.35
CA LEU A 10 37.11 0.90 13.75
C LEU A 10 38.28 -0.04 14.04
N ALA A 11 39.44 0.55 14.34
CA ALA A 11 40.65 -0.17 14.71
C ALA A 11 40.89 -0.02 16.22
N ILE A 12 41.02 -1.15 16.93
CA ILE A 12 41.27 -1.18 18.37
C ILE A 12 42.49 -2.05 18.66
N ARG A 13 43.52 -1.46 19.27
CA ARG A 13 44.71 -2.19 19.71
C ARG A 13 44.68 -2.40 21.22
N PRO A 14 44.57 -3.65 21.72
CA PRO A 14 44.69 -3.95 23.13
C PRO A 14 46.14 -3.78 23.61
N LEU A 15 46.35 -3.10 24.75
CA LEU A 15 47.67 -3.02 25.39
C LEU A 15 47.79 -4.14 26.43
N SER A 16 47.94 -5.38 25.98
CA SER A 16 47.80 -6.59 26.80
C SER A 16 48.60 -6.58 28.10
N HIS A 17 49.88 -6.15 28.07
CA HIS A 17 50.69 -6.07 29.28
C HIS A 17 50.09 -5.13 30.35
N LYS A 18 49.56 -3.96 29.96
CA LYS A 18 48.89 -3.05 30.89
C LYS A 18 47.53 -3.60 31.34
N GLY A 19 46.79 -4.23 30.44
CA GLY A 19 45.50 -4.84 30.74
C GLY A 19 45.60 -6.01 31.72
N GLU A 20 46.59 -6.88 31.55
CA GLU A 20 46.88 -8.01 32.44
C GLU A 20 47.36 -7.55 33.82
N GLN A 21 48.06 -6.41 33.92
CA GLN A 21 48.41 -5.84 35.23
C GLN A 21 47.16 -5.42 36.02
N VAL A 22 46.12 -4.91 35.36
CA VAL A 22 44.89 -4.42 36.01
C VAL A 22 43.88 -5.55 36.25
N LEU A 23 43.56 -6.34 35.22
CA LEU A 23 42.52 -7.37 35.25
C LEU A 23 43.05 -8.81 35.36
N LYS A 24 44.37 -9.02 35.35
CA LYS A 24 45.01 -10.35 35.43
C LYS A 24 44.36 -11.31 34.41
N ASN A 25 43.97 -12.50 34.86
CA ASN A 25 43.38 -13.56 34.04
C ASN A 25 42.01 -13.20 33.42
N ILE A 26 41.38 -12.09 33.84
CA ILE A 26 40.10 -11.63 33.30
C ILE A 26 40.30 -10.82 32.01
N TRP A 27 41.51 -10.26 31.77
CA TRP A 27 41.80 -9.42 30.61
C TRP A 27 41.48 -10.11 29.26
N PRO A 28 41.91 -11.36 29.00
CA PRO A 28 41.57 -12.03 27.74
C PRO A 28 40.06 -12.22 27.55
N ALA A 29 39.33 -12.54 28.62
CA ALA A 29 37.88 -12.69 28.59
C ALA A 29 37.16 -11.36 28.33
N PHE A 30 37.65 -10.27 28.94
CA PHE A 30 37.15 -8.90 28.71
C PHE A 30 37.32 -8.50 27.25
N MET A 31 38.51 -8.70 26.67
CA MET A 31 38.79 -8.32 25.28
C MET A 31 38.04 -9.21 24.29
N LYS A 32 37.90 -10.51 24.57
CA LYS A 32 37.06 -11.41 23.78
C LYS A 32 35.59 -10.97 23.81
N ALA A 33 35.07 -10.58 24.97
CA ALA A 33 33.71 -10.06 25.09
C ALA A 33 33.53 -8.76 24.30
N LEU A 34 34.48 -7.82 24.38
CA LEU A 34 34.44 -6.57 23.62
C LEU A 34 34.46 -6.85 22.11
N ARG A 35 35.39 -7.68 21.63
CA ARG A 35 35.48 -8.09 20.22
C ARG A 35 34.16 -8.71 19.74
N ASN A 36 33.61 -9.65 20.51
CA ASN A 36 32.35 -10.31 20.14
C ASN A 36 31.20 -9.31 19.99
N ILE A 37 31.05 -8.35 20.92
CA ILE A 37 29.96 -7.35 20.84
C ILE A 37 30.17 -6.42 19.64
N LEU A 38 31.40 -6.02 19.35
CA LEU A 38 31.69 -5.16 18.19
C LEU A 38 31.41 -5.87 16.87
N VAL A 39 31.77 -7.15 16.75
CA VAL A 39 31.52 -7.99 15.56
C VAL A 39 30.04 -8.39 15.42
N GLN A 40 29.25 -8.33 16.49
CA GLN A 40 27.79 -8.48 16.38
C GLN A 40 27.14 -7.36 15.57
N VAL A 41 27.82 -6.24 15.37
CA VAL A 41 27.30 -5.09 14.63
C VAL A 41 28.09 -4.83 13.36
N GLY A 42 29.41 -4.89 13.44
CA GLY A 42 30.31 -4.64 12.32
C GLY A 42 30.86 -5.93 11.71
N ILE A 43 31.51 -5.79 10.56
CA ILE A 43 32.14 -6.89 9.83
C ILE A 43 33.62 -6.93 10.20
N GLU A 44 34.07 -8.03 10.79
CA GLU A 44 35.48 -8.21 11.10
C GLU A 44 36.33 -8.37 9.82
N ALA A 45 37.45 -7.65 9.74
CA ALA A 45 38.39 -7.76 8.64
C ALA A 45 39.16 -9.08 8.71
N ALA A 46 39.51 -9.65 7.55
CA ALA A 46 40.24 -10.92 7.47
C ALA A 46 41.63 -10.87 8.14
N ASN A 47 42.24 -9.68 8.24
CA ASN A 47 43.52 -9.44 8.91
C ASN A 47 43.38 -9.00 10.38
N SER A 48 42.17 -9.04 10.97
CA SER A 48 41.95 -8.79 12.39
C SER A 48 42.58 -9.89 13.26
N THR A 49 43.27 -9.51 14.33
CA THR A 49 43.99 -10.43 15.24
C THR A 49 43.67 -10.12 16.70
N ASP A 50 44.06 -10.99 17.63
CA ASP A 50 43.89 -10.71 19.07
C ASP A 50 44.68 -9.49 19.56
N GLY A 51 45.73 -9.10 18.83
CA GLY A 51 46.53 -7.90 19.10
C GLY A 51 46.07 -6.64 18.37
N LEU A 52 45.10 -6.75 17.46
CA LEU A 52 44.54 -5.62 16.71
C LEU A 52 43.19 -6.00 16.11
N PHE A 53 42.11 -5.41 16.65
CA PHE A 53 40.77 -5.60 16.12
C PHE A 53 40.52 -4.63 14.98
N LEU A 54 40.09 -5.15 13.84
CA LEU A 54 39.75 -4.36 12.65
C LEU A 54 38.31 -4.67 12.25
N ILE A 55 37.40 -3.72 12.45
CA ILE A 55 35.97 -3.95 12.29
C ILE A 55 35.35 -2.85 11.42
N TYR A 56 34.73 -3.25 10.31
CA TYR A 56 34.06 -2.36 9.37
C TYR A 56 32.60 -2.14 9.73
N TYR A 57 32.14 -0.91 9.57
CA TYR A 57 30.77 -0.47 9.76
C TYR A 57 30.30 0.32 8.54
N ASP A 58 29.00 0.29 8.26
CA ASP A 58 28.43 1.06 7.14
C ASP A 58 28.55 2.58 7.38
N GLU A 59 28.37 3.04 8.63
CA GLU A 59 28.46 4.46 9.00
C GLU A 59 29.33 4.69 10.26
N PRO A 60 30.01 5.86 10.38
CA PRO A 60 30.79 6.18 11.58
C PRO A 60 29.98 6.28 12.87
N PHE A 61 28.74 6.75 12.81
CA PHE A 61 27.86 6.80 13.98
C PHE A 61 27.62 5.40 14.55
N ALA A 62 27.44 4.40 13.68
CA ALA A 62 27.26 3.02 14.06
C ALA A 62 28.51 2.48 14.79
N ALA A 63 29.70 2.75 14.26
CA ALA A 63 30.95 2.34 14.90
C ALA A 63 31.13 2.96 16.30
N LEU A 64 30.90 4.28 16.42
CA LEU A 64 31.06 5.02 17.67
C LEU A 64 30.05 4.59 18.73
N SER A 65 28.76 4.56 18.38
CA SER A 65 27.69 4.17 19.30
C SER A 65 27.89 2.75 19.83
N THR A 66 28.23 1.78 18.97
CA THR A 66 28.53 0.41 19.42
C THR A 66 29.73 0.40 20.35
N PHE A 67 30.82 1.08 19.97
CA PHE A 67 32.03 1.07 20.78
C PHE A 67 31.79 1.61 22.18
N PHE A 68 31.18 2.80 22.29
CA PHE A 68 30.91 3.41 23.58
C PHE A 68 29.90 2.61 24.42
N GLU A 69 28.79 2.14 23.83
CA GLU A 69 27.83 1.28 24.54
C GLU A 69 28.48 -0.02 25.05
N SER A 70 29.30 -0.65 24.22
CA SER A 70 29.98 -1.92 24.55
C SER A 70 30.99 -1.73 25.66
N LEU A 71 31.82 -0.69 25.54
CA LEU A 71 32.84 -0.38 26.53
C LEU A 71 32.20 0.02 27.86
N GLU A 72 31.15 0.86 27.85
CA GLU A 72 30.42 1.25 29.06
C GLU A 72 29.76 0.04 29.74
N SER A 73 29.13 -0.85 28.97
CA SER A 73 28.51 -2.08 29.47
C SER A 73 29.53 -3.01 30.14
N LEU A 74 30.70 -3.19 29.52
CA LEU A 74 31.78 -4.01 30.09
C LEU A 74 32.44 -3.33 31.29
N LYS A 75 32.61 -2.00 31.26
CA LYS A 75 33.12 -1.23 32.40
C LYS A 75 32.23 -1.41 33.63
N LYS A 76 30.91 -1.29 33.49
CA LYS A 76 29.95 -1.51 34.59
C LYS A 76 30.08 -2.89 35.25
N LYS A 77 30.49 -3.91 34.48
CA LYS A 77 30.63 -5.28 34.97
C LYS A 77 32.00 -5.59 35.57
N HIS A 78 33.07 -5.05 34.99
CA HIS A 78 34.43 -5.53 35.22
C HIS A 78 35.46 -4.44 35.54
N TRP A 79 35.12 -3.15 35.44
CA TRP A 79 36.07 -2.04 35.60
C TRP A 79 35.68 -1.12 36.76
N LYS A 80 36.67 -0.64 37.52
CA LYS A 80 36.46 0.37 38.57
C LYS A 80 36.93 1.74 38.08
N ALA A 81 36.21 2.80 38.45
CA ALA A 81 36.53 4.17 38.03
C ALA A 81 37.96 4.60 38.43
N ASP A 82 38.43 4.15 39.59
CA ASP A 82 39.74 4.51 40.16
C ASP A 82 40.94 3.88 39.42
N TRP A 83 40.71 2.95 38.50
CA TRP A 83 41.77 2.29 37.72
C TRP A 83 42.22 3.09 36.50
N GLY A 84 41.58 4.24 36.25
CA GLY A 84 41.90 5.08 35.11
C GLY A 84 41.40 4.50 33.78
N PRO A 85 41.98 4.94 32.65
CA PRO A 85 41.51 4.56 31.32
C PRO A 85 41.77 3.08 31.02
N VAL A 86 40.85 2.46 30.28
CA VAL A 86 41.01 1.09 29.80
C VAL A 86 42.21 1.06 28.83
N PRO A 87 43.15 0.10 28.98
CA PRO A 87 44.38 0.05 28.21
C PRO A 87 44.14 -0.47 26.78
N ILE A 88 43.41 0.32 26.00
CA ILE A 88 43.11 0.12 24.57
C ILE A 88 43.44 1.39 23.80
N GLN A 89 43.95 1.28 22.58
CA GLN A 89 44.12 2.41 21.68
C GLN A 89 43.09 2.32 20.56
N ILE A 90 42.48 3.44 20.19
CA ILE A 90 41.30 3.46 19.34
C ILE A 90 41.50 4.44 18.18
N LEU A 91 41.29 3.95 16.96
CA LEU A 91 41.39 4.75 15.75
C LEU A 91 40.21 4.47 14.83
N LEU A 92 39.57 5.54 14.36
CA LEU A 92 38.43 5.47 13.43
C LEU A 92 38.82 6.07 12.08
N HIS A 93 38.56 5.33 11.00
CA HIS A 93 38.97 5.70 9.66
C HIS A 93 37.83 5.51 8.66
N LEU A 94 37.68 6.48 7.77
CA LEU A 94 36.77 6.38 6.64
C LEU A 94 37.49 5.71 5.46
N HIS A 95 37.11 4.48 5.16
CA HIS A 95 37.70 3.64 4.12
C HIS A 95 36.87 3.69 2.83
N ARG A 96 37.49 4.06 1.71
CA ARG A 96 36.87 3.97 0.37
C ARG A 96 37.43 2.76 -0.37
N LYS A 97 36.63 2.12 -1.22
CA LYS A 97 37.03 0.89 -1.94
C LYS A 97 38.30 1.03 -2.81
N LYS A 98 38.68 2.25 -3.18
CA LYS A 98 39.87 2.56 -3.98
C LYS A 98 41.05 3.07 -3.16
N ASP A 99 40.91 3.19 -1.84
CA ASP A 99 41.99 3.67 -0.99
C ASP A 99 43.09 2.59 -0.88
N PRO A 100 44.37 3.00 -0.80
CA PRO A 100 45.47 2.08 -0.57
C PRO A 100 45.33 1.34 0.76
N LEU A 101 46.11 0.26 0.92
CA LEU A 101 46.21 -0.46 2.19
C LEU A 101 46.54 0.51 3.33
N ILE A 102 45.79 0.37 4.40
CA ILE A 102 45.78 1.29 5.53
C ILE A 102 47.08 1.13 6.33
N GLU A 103 47.83 2.22 6.50
CA GLU A 103 49.16 2.24 7.14
C GLU A 103 49.20 1.68 8.58
N PHE A 104 48.03 1.55 9.23
CA PHE A 104 47.87 1.05 10.59
C PHE A 104 47.17 -0.31 10.70
N GLY A 105 47.04 -1.03 9.57
CA GLY A 105 46.48 -2.38 9.52
C GLY A 105 47.31 -3.45 10.24
N GLU A 106 48.51 -3.09 10.72
CA GLU A 106 49.39 -3.96 11.51
C GLU A 106 49.57 -3.40 12.92
N ALA A 107 49.65 -4.28 13.92
CA ALA A 107 49.83 -3.89 15.32
C ALA A 107 51.19 -3.22 15.59
N THR A 108 52.17 -3.43 14.71
CA THR A 108 53.53 -2.86 14.75
C THR A 108 53.62 -1.47 14.12
N ALA A 109 52.54 -0.96 13.53
CA ALA A 109 52.57 0.34 12.86
C ALA A 109 52.95 1.48 13.82
N PRO A 110 53.77 2.44 13.37
CA PRO A 110 54.31 3.52 14.22
C PRO A 110 53.21 4.41 14.80
N VAL A 111 52.07 4.54 14.09
CA VAL A 111 50.93 5.33 14.54
C VAL A 111 50.41 4.91 15.90
N TRP A 112 50.52 3.62 16.25
CA TRP A 112 50.04 3.14 17.54
C TRP A 112 50.93 3.60 18.70
N GLY A 113 52.19 3.97 18.43
CA GLY A 113 53.10 4.46 19.47
C GLY A 113 52.69 5.82 20.06
N ILE A 114 51.98 6.65 19.29
CA ILE A 114 51.58 8.01 19.68
C ILE A 114 50.18 8.08 20.33
N LEU A 115 49.37 7.02 20.22
CA LEU A 115 47.99 7.03 20.72
C LEU A 115 47.91 6.82 22.23
N GLN A 116 47.14 7.65 22.90
CA GLN A 116 46.87 7.49 24.33
C GLN A 116 45.79 6.41 24.61
N PRO A 117 45.87 5.71 25.75
CA PRO A 117 44.85 4.75 26.15
C PRO A 117 43.46 5.38 26.28
N GLU A 118 42.44 4.63 25.87
CA GLU A 118 41.02 5.00 25.84
C GLU A 118 40.71 6.35 25.16
N THR A 119 41.64 6.86 24.37
CA THR A 119 41.46 8.08 23.59
C THR A 119 41.08 7.72 22.17
N LEU A 120 40.02 8.33 21.67
CA LEU A 120 39.54 8.12 20.31
C LEU A 120 40.23 9.08 19.34
N TYR A 121 40.88 8.52 18.33
CA TYR A 121 41.48 9.28 17.23
C TYR A 121 40.72 9.03 15.94
N VAL A 122 40.59 10.07 15.12
CA VAL A 122 40.04 9.98 13.77
C VAL A 122 41.10 10.37 12.74
N THR A 123 41.04 9.76 11.57
CA THR A 123 41.92 10.15 10.45
C THR A 123 41.44 11.43 9.78
N ARG A 124 42.35 12.12 9.08
CA ARG A 124 42.05 13.30 8.27
C ARG A 124 40.89 13.07 7.29
N ALA A 125 40.82 11.89 6.67
CA ALA A 125 39.76 11.54 5.71
C ALA A 125 38.35 11.58 6.34
N LEU A 126 38.22 11.05 7.56
CA LEU A 126 36.97 11.08 8.30
C LEU A 126 36.65 12.49 8.81
N LYS A 127 37.65 13.20 9.37
CA LYS A 127 37.46 14.59 9.85
C LYS A 127 36.91 15.50 8.76
N LEU A 128 37.47 15.47 7.55
CA LEU A 128 37.07 16.36 6.45
C LEU A 128 35.62 16.13 5.99
N GLN A 129 35.05 14.96 6.23
CA GLN A 129 33.68 14.60 5.86
C GLN A 129 32.73 14.54 7.07
N TRP A 130 33.22 14.91 8.25
CA TRP A 130 32.50 14.71 9.50
C TRP A 130 31.12 15.38 9.49
N ASP A 131 31.05 16.67 9.17
CA ASP A 131 29.80 17.43 9.17
C ASP A 131 28.78 16.89 8.16
N GLN A 132 29.25 16.40 7.02
CA GLN A 132 28.39 15.80 6.00
C GLN A 132 27.85 14.44 6.43
N ILE A 133 28.70 13.59 7.03
CA ILE A 133 28.32 12.24 7.44
C ILE A 133 27.40 12.27 8.66
N PHE A 134 27.60 13.21 9.58
CA PHE A 134 26.79 13.34 10.80
C PHE A 134 25.63 14.34 10.68
N ALA A 135 25.36 14.89 9.49
CA ALA A 135 24.24 15.79 9.26
C ALA A 135 22.90 15.15 9.70
N GLY A 136 22.18 15.82 10.61
CA GLY A 136 20.89 15.35 11.12
C GLY A 136 20.96 14.23 12.18
N LYS A 137 22.16 13.74 12.53
CA LYS A 137 22.34 12.76 13.62
C LYS A 137 22.50 13.49 14.95
N LYS A 138 21.94 12.94 16.03
CA LYS A 138 22.13 13.49 17.39
C LYS A 138 23.51 13.10 17.92
N MET A 139 24.46 14.02 17.83
CA MET A 139 25.81 13.85 18.39
C MET A 139 25.99 14.73 19.63
N PRO A 140 26.70 14.25 20.67
CA PRO A 140 27.16 15.11 21.75
C PRO A 140 28.06 16.22 21.21
N ALA A 141 28.10 17.34 21.93
CA ALA A 141 29.07 18.39 21.67
C ALA A 141 30.49 17.77 21.67
N HIS A 142 31.28 18.11 20.66
CA HIS A 142 32.60 17.52 20.45
C HIS A 142 33.55 18.51 19.78
N GLN A 143 34.84 18.25 19.93
CA GLN A 143 35.91 19.02 19.33
C GLN A 143 37.01 18.09 18.81
N PHE A 144 37.72 18.55 17.78
CA PHE A 144 38.90 17.88 17.24
C PHE A 144 40.16 18.62 17.67
N VAL A 145 41.07 17.92 18.32
CA VAL A 145 42.41 18.42 18.64
C VAL A 145 43.40 17.74 17.72
N ASP A 146 44.25 18.52 17.04
CA ASP A 146 45.28 17.96 16.16
C ASP A 146 46.31 17.19 16.99
N ALA A 147 46.52 15.92 16.65
CA ALA A 147 47.44 15.02 17.33
C ALA A 147 48.74 14.79 16.54
N GLY A 148 48.88 15.42 15.36
CA GLY A 148 49.99 15.17 14.44
C GLY A 148 49.72 14.01 13.48
N ASP A 149 50.58 13.87 12.46
CA ASP A 149 50.57 12.75 11.49
C ASP A 149 49.21 12.49 10.80
N GLY A 150 48.40 13.54 10.65
CA GLY A 150 47.08 13.45 10.02
C GLY A 150 46.00 12.81 10.90
N LEU A 151 46.26 12.67 12.20
CA LEU A 151 45.31 12.22 13.21
C LEU A 151 44.76 13.37 14.02
N PHE A 152 43.48 13.24 14.40
CA PHE A 152 42.79 14.19 15.25
C PHE A 152 42.16 13.46 16.41
N GLN A 153 42.48 13.89 17.63
CA GLN A 153 41.80 13.42 18.83
C GLN A 153 40.38 13.96 18.83
N LEU A 154 39.39 13.06 18.94
CA LEU A 154 37.99 13.41 19.08
C LEU A 154 37.61 13.44 20.56
N ILE A 155 37.31 14.64 21.07
CA ILE A 155 36.95 14.88 22.47
C ILE A 155 35.48 15.24 22.53
N PHE A 156 34.70 14.47 23.29
CA PHE A 156 33.31 14.79 23.59
C PHE A 156 33.23 15.61 24.87
N SER A 157 32.49 16.72 24.83
CA SER A 157 32.20 17.59 25.99
C SER A 157 30.77 17.41 26.52
N GLY A 158 29.91 16.69 25.79
CA GLY A 158 28.54 16.35 26.22
C GLY A 158 28.40 14.93 26.78
N ASP A 159 27.20 14.61 27.27
CA ASP A 159 26.85 13.27 27.75
C ASP A 159 26.88 12.25 26.60
N LEU A 160 27.79 11.27 26.70
CA LEU A 160 27.92 10.18 25.74
C LEU A 160 26.68 9.27 25.69
N SER A 161 25.80 9.33 26.70
CA SER A 161 24.54 8.60 26.71
C SER A 161 23.58 9.02 25.58
N VAL A 162 23.81 10.18 24.96
CA VAL A 162 23.09 10.67 23.77
C VAL A 162 23.47 9.89 22.50
N MET A 163 24.66 9.27 22.45
CA MET A 163 25.08 8.37 21.35
C MET A 163 24.53 6.95 21.49
N LYS A 164 23.41 6.76 22.20
CA LYS A 164 22.74 5.47 22.23
C LYS A 164 22.03 5.20 20.91
N ARG A 165 22.16 3.98 20.43
CA ARG A 165 21.38 3.48 19.31
C ARG A 165 19.91 3.48 19.70
N GLU A 166 19.09 4.06 18.84
CA GLU A 166 17.64 3.90 18.94
C GLU A 166 17.30 2.46 18.59
N ARG A 167 17.04 1.66 19.62
CA ARG A 167 16.64 0.26 19.45
C ARG A 167 15.16 0.22 19.11
N LEU A 168 14.83 -0.56 18.09
CA LEU A 168 13.43 -0.71 17.68
C LEU A 168 12.59 -1.42 18.75
N PHE A 169 13.20 -2.34 19.52
CA PHE A 169 12.46 -3.16 20.47
C PHE A 169 13.36 -3.63 21.64
N ASN A 170 13.25 -2.96 22.77
CA ASN A 170 14.16 -3.19 23.91
C ASN A 170 13.78 -4.42 24.74
N ASN A 171 12.48 -4.72 24.82
CA ASN A 171 11.96 -5.62 25.84
C ASN A 171 11.82 -7.09 25.37
N ARG A 172 12.37 -7.45 24.20
CA ARG A 172 12.32 -8.81 23.63
C ARG A 172 12.74 -9.91 24.61
N PHE A 173 13.77 -9.64 25.41
CA PHE A 173 14.34 -10.59 26.37
C PHE A 173 13.39 -10.97 27.51
N LEU A 174 12.32 -10.22 27.76
CA LEU A 174 11.39 -10.51 28.87
C LEU A 174 10.69 -11.87 28.70
N ALA A 175 10.51 -12.35 27.46
CA ALA A 175 9.94 -13.68 27.21
C ALA A 175 10.87 -14.84 27.64
N THR A 176 12.17 -14.58 27.81
CA THR A 176 13.19 -15.58 28.18
C THR A 176 13.62 -15.51 29.65
N GLN A 177 12.94 -14.70 30.49
CA GLN A 177 13.28 -14.52 31.91
C GLN A 177 12.66 -15.52 32.89
N GLY A 178 12.06 -16.60 32.41
CA GLY A 178 11.46 -17.63 33.25
C GLY A 178 12.44 -18.74 33.66
N THR A 179 11.99 -19.61 34.56
CA THR A 179 12.79 -20.72 35.11
C THR A 179 12.58 -22.06 34.39
N CYS A 180 11.61 -22.15 33.49
CA CYS A 180 11.34 -23.33 32.70
C CYS A 180 12.18 -23.34 31.42
N PRO A 181 12.46 -24.52 30.83
CA PRO A 181 12.96 -24.61 29.47
C PRO A 181 12.05 -23.88 28.47
N GLU A 182 12.60 -23.52 27.30
CA GLU A 182 11.83 -22.88 26.22
C GLU A 182 10.60 -23.72 25.87
N CYS A 183 9.42 -23.13 25.95
CA CYS A 183 8.16 -23.77 25.63
C CYS A 183 8.10 -24.12 24.14
N PHE A 184 7.76 -25.38 23.85
CA PHE A 184 7.60 -25.86 22.48
C PHE A 184 6.53 -25.07 21.71
N TYR A 185 5.46 -24.61 22.35
CA TYR A 185 4.35 -23.93 21.67
C TYR A 185 4.61 -22.46 21.34
N CYS A 186 5.35 -21.74 22.18
CA CYS A 186 5.40 -20.27 22.10
C CYS A 186 6.77 -19.64 22.35
N GLY A 187 7.80 -20.41 22.70
CA GLY A 187 9.14 -19.87 22.94
C GLY A 187 9.35 -19.19 24.29
N MET A 188 8.31 -19.02 25.12
CA MET A 188 8.48 -18.47 26.47
C MET A 188 9.10 -19.48 27.44
N THR A 189 9.69 -18.98 28.51
CA THR A 189 10.39 -19.78 29.55
C THR A 189 9.69 -19.75 30.92
N ASN A 190 8.50 -19.16 31.00
CA ASN A 190 7.73 -18.97 32.24
C ASN A 190 6.72 -20.10 32.52
N HIS A 191 6.50 -21.03 31.58
CA HIS A 191 5.57 -22.14 31.74
C HIS A 191 6.05 -23.39 31.01
N VAL A 192 5.51 -24.54 31.41
CA VAL A 192 5.64 -25.81 30.69
C VAL A 192 4.57 -25.93 29.59
N PRO A 193 4.79 -26.71 28.51
CA PRO A 193 3.86 -26.81 27.38
C PRO A 193 2.40 -27.09 27.78
N ALA A 194 2.17 -27.94 28.79
CA ALA A 194 0.83 -28.26 29.30
C ALA A 194 -0.01 -27.04 29.72
N HIS A 195 0.66 -25.98 30.21
CA HIS A 195 0.05 -24.75 30.71
C HIS A 195 0.25 -23.56 29.76
N CYS A 196 0.57 -23.81 28.48
CA CYS A 196 0.80 -22.73 27.52
C CYS A 196 -0.48 -21.91 27.27
N PRO A 197 -0.44 -20.57 27.40
CA PRO A 197 -1.61 -19.72 27.16
C PRO A 197 -2.16 -19.80 25.73
N SER A 198 -1.34 -20.16 24.74
CA SER A 198 -1.79 -20.34 23.36
C SER A 198 -2.83 -21.46 23.18
N LYS A 199 -3.02 -22.33 24.18
CA LYS A 199 -4.07 -23.37 24.17
C LYS A 199 -5.49 -22.80 24.26
N TYR A 200 -5.62 -21.55 24.71
CA TYR A 200 -6.90 -20.82 24.73
C TYR A 200 -7.18 -20.05 23.44
N LEU A 201 -6.23 -20.03 22.50
CA LEU A 201 -6.37 -19.32 21.23
C LEU A 201 -6.84 -20.28 20.14
N ASP A 202 -7.56 -19.72 19.17
CA ASP A 202 -7.96 -20.37 17.92
C ASP A 202 -7.28 -19.69 16.70
N MET A 203 -7.69 -20.08 15.49
CA MET A 203 -7.11 -19.51 14.27
C MET A 203 -7.64 -18.12 13.91
N ASP A 204 -8.78 -17.71 14.47
CA ASP A 204 -9.42 -16.42 14.21
C ASP A 204 -8.91 -15.32 15.17
N THR A 205 -8.33 -15.72 16.30
CA THR A 205 -7.69 -14.88 17.31
C THR A 205 -6.22 -14.61 16.97
N ARG A 206 -5.98 -13.73 15.98
CA ARG A 206 -4.63 -13.27 15.58
C ARG A 206 -4.40 -11.80 15.93
N GLY A 207 -3.25 -11.52 16.52
CA GLY A 207 -2.82 -10.17 16.91
C GLY A 207 -1.79 -9.58 15.95
N LEU A 208 -1.01 -10.38 15.24
CA LEU A 208 0.11 -9.90 14.41
C LEU A 208 -0.34 -8.97 13.28
N ASN A 209 -1.55 -9.19 12.74
CA ASN A 209 -2.15 -8.37 11.70
C ASN A 209 -2.54 -6.96 12.19
N LEU A 210 -2.72 -6.81 13.51
CA LEU A 210 -3.19 -5.57 14.14
C LEU A 210 -2.01 -4.79 14.73
N VAL A 211 -1.05 -5.50 15.34
CA VAL A 211 0.07 -4.88 16.06
C VAL A 211 0.98 -4.06 15.14
N GLY A 212 1.08 -4.41 13.85
CA GLY A 212 1.88 -3.67 12.86
C GLY A 212 1.40 -2.24 12.59
N TYR A 213 0.15 -1.90 12.94
CA TYR A 213 -0.42 -0.54 12.86
C TYR A 213 -0.16 0.30 14.12
N LEU A 214 0.52 -0.25 15.13
CA LEU A 214 0.94 0.50 16.30
C LEU A 214 2.37 1.06 16.09
N PRO A 215 2.68 2.25 16.63
CA PRO A 215 4.05 2.76 16.62
C PRO A 215 4.98 1.83 17.41
N LEU A 216 6.20 1.59 16.93
CA LEU A 216 7.15 0.67 17.57
C LEU A 216 7.40 0.96 19.07
N PRO A 217 7.59 2.22 19.52
CA PRO A 217 7.74 2.52 20.95
C PRO A 217 6.50 2.12 21.77
N LYS A 218 5.30 2.23 21.17
CA LYS A 218 4.06 1.81 21.82
C LYS A 218 4.02 0.29 21.96
N ILE A 219 4.39 -0.46 20.92
CA ILE A 219 4.50 -1.93 20.99
C ILE A 219 5.49 -2.35 22.08
N ASP A 220 6.68 -1.74 22.13
CA ASP A 220 7.70 -2.06 23.15
C ASP A 220 7.19 -1.79 24.58
N SER A 221 6.48 -0.67 24.79
CA SER A 221 5.89 -0.33 26.09
C SER A 221 4.77 -1.30 26.52
N LEU A 222 3.87 -1.65 25.59
CA LEU A 222 2.79 -2.60 25.82
C LEU A 222 3.34 -4.00 26.05
N PHE A 223 4.39 -4.39 25.31
CA PHE A 223 5.06 -5.66 25.47
C PHE A 223 5.64 -5.79 26.89
N LYS A 224 6.34 -4.76 27.36
CA LYS A 224 6.83 -4.71 28.74
C LYS A 224 5.70 -4.86 29.76
N GLN A 225 4.58 -4.19 29.55
CA GLN A 225 3.41 -4.29 30.42
C GLN A 225 2.82 -5.70 30.43
N VAL A 226 2.55 -6.31 29.27
CA VAL A 226 1.96 -7.66 29.21
C VAL A 226 2.88 -8.72 29.78
N MET A 227 4.20 -8.55 29.64
CA MET A 227 5.17 -9.47 30.24
C MET A 227 5.23 -9.34 31.77
N ALA A 228 4.92 -8.16 32.32
CA ALA A 228 4.76 -7.99 33.77
C ALA A 228 3.40 -8.53 34.28
N GLU A 229 2.34 -8.42 33.48
CA GLU A 229 0.96 -8.83 33.83
C GLU A 229 0.55 -10.20 33.26
N GLN A 230 1.50 -11.10 32.95
CA GLN A 230 1.23 -12.35 32.21
C GLN A 230 0.13 -13.23 32.81
N LYS A 231 0.07 -13.33 34.15
CA LYS A 231 -0.94 -14.14 34.82
C LYS A 231 -2.35 -13.62 34.53
N LYS A 232 -2.56 -12.32 34.67
CA LYS A 232 -3.83 -11.64 34.36
C LYS A 232 -4.19 -11.79 32.88
N MET A 233 -3.21 -11.65 31.99
CA MET A 233 -3.44 -11.86 30.55
C MET A 233 -3.85 -13.30 30.24
N THR A 234 -3.24 -14.29 30.90
CA THR A 234 -3.60 -15.71 30.73
C THR A 234 -5.01 -16.00 31.24
N GLU A 235 -5.39 -15.44 32.38
CA GLU A 235 -6.75 -15.53 32.93
C GLU A 235 -7.79 -14.93 31.97
N LEU A 236 -7.46 -13.80 31.33
CA LEU A 236 -8.30 -13.19 30.30
C LEU A 236 -8.46 -14.10 29.07
N LEU A 237 -7.38 -14.74 28.59
CA LEU A 237 -7.49 -15.69 27.47
C LEU A 237 -8.41 -16.87 27.81
N ALA A 238 -8.40 -17.33 29.07
CA ALA A 238 -9.23 -18.44 29.52
C ALA A 238 -10.74 -18.13 29.49
N THR A 239 -11.16 -16.86 29.36
CA THR A 239 -12.57 -16.49 29.23
C THR A 239 -13.11 -16.56 27.79
N ASN A 240 -12.38 -17.20 26.86
CA ASN A 240 -12.69 -17.29 25.43
C ASN A 240 -12.86 -15.92 24.77
N ILE A 241 -11.73 -15.22 24.59
CA ILE A 241 -11.71 -13.93 23.90
C ILE A 241 -12.16 -14.05 22.43
N ASP A 242 -12.85 -13.03 21.93
CA ASP A 242 -13.22 -12.93 20.52
C ASP A 242 -12.33 -11.93 19.74
N ALA A 243 -12.47 -11.94 18.41
CA ALA A 243 -11.71 -11.06 17.53
C ALA A 243 -12.03 -9.56 17.71
N VAL A 244 -13.21 -9.20 18.25
CA VAL A 244 -13.62 -7.81 18.48
C VAL A 244 -12.93 -7.25 19.72
N GLN A 245 -12.83 -8.05 20.78
CA GLN A 245 -12.07 -7.73 21.99
C GLN A 245 -10.59 -7.49 21.66
N ILE A 246 -9.98 -8.35 20.84
CA ILE A 246 -8.59 -8.14 20.39
C ILE A 246 -8.48 -6.81 19.61
N ARG A 247 -9.41 -6.47 18.71
CA ARG A 247 -9.34 -5.20 17.96
C ARG A 247 -9.44 -3.94 18.82
N THR A 248 -10.07 -4.03 19.98
CA THR A 248 -10.32 -2.88 20.86
C THR A 248 -9.25 -2.72 21.94
N ASP A 249 -8.67 -3.81 22.43
CA ASP A 249 -7.62 -3.78 23.46
C ASP A 249 -6.21 -3.97 22.87
N GLN A 250 -5.44 -2.89 22.79
CA GLN A 250 -4.06 -2.91 22.29
C GLN A 250 -3.11 -3.80 23.13
N THR A 251 -3.37 -3.93 24.43
CA THR A 251 -2.60 -4.80 25.34
C THR A 251 -2.80 -6.25 24.93
N LEU A 252 -4.07 -6.62 24.67
CA LEU A 252 -4.42 -7.93 24.17
C LEU A 252 -3.86 -8.19 22.76
N GLN A 253 -3.85 -7.19 21.87
CA GLN A 253 -3.23 -7.31 20.54
C GLN A 253 -1.78 -7.72 20.63
N VAL A 254 -0.98 -7.02 21.45
CA VAL A 254 0.45 -7.31 21.60
C VAL A 254 0.67 -8.68 22.23
N TYR A 255 -0.13 -9.05 23.22
CA TYR A 255 -0.01 -10.36 23.86
C TYR A 255 -0.37 -11.51 22.91
N VAL A 256 -1.47 -11.40 22.17
CA VAL A 256 -1.87 -12.41 21.17
C VAL A 256 -0.87 -12.46 20.00
N ALA A 257 -0.39 -11.31 19.52
CA ALA A 257 0.60 -11.22 18.44
C ALA A 257 1.88 -11.98 18.75
N TYR A 258 2.32 -12.00 20.02
CA TYR A 258 3.48 -12.78 20.43
C TYR A 258 3.29 -14.28 20.17
N PHE A 259 2.09 -14.83 20.40
CA PHE A 259 1.82 -16.24 20.10
C PHE A 259 1.78 -16.52 18.60
N ASP A 260 1.47 -15.54 17.76
CA ASP A 260 1.45 -15.71 16.30
C ASP A 260 2.85 -15.96 15.72
N ILE A 261 3.93 -15.50 16.38
CA ILE A 261 5.34 -15.75 16.00
C ILE A 261 5.61 -17.25 15.84
N TYR A 262 5.01 -18.05 16.72
CA TYR A 262 5.21 -19.49 16.81
C TYR A 262 3.95 -20.29 16.41
N LEU A 263 3.04 -19.68 15.64
CA LEU A 263 1.72 -20.23 15.31
C LEU A 263 1.78 -21.71 14.88
N ILE A 264 2.73 -22.07 14.00
CA ILE A 264 2.86 -23.41 13.41
C ILE A 264 3.06 -24.49 14.47
N TYR A 265 3.70 -24.16 15.59
CA TYR A 265 4.01 -25.13 16.62
C TYR A 265 2.85 -25.39 17.57
N GLN A 266 1.74 -24.66 17.45
CA GLN A 266 0.62 -24.64 18.41
C GLN A 266 -0.51 -25.60 18.04
N LEU A 267 -1.28 -26.02 19.05
CA LEU A 267 -2.44 -26.90 18.88
C LEU A 267 -3.50 -26.32 17.93
N ARG A 268 -3.72 -25.00 17.94
CA ARG A 268 -4.65 -24.34 17.00
C ARG A 268 -4.24 -24.54 15.54
N PHE A 269 -2.94 -24.54 15.24
CA PHE A 269 -2.43 -24.81 13.90
C PHE A 269 -2.49 -26.30 13.55
N LEU A 270 -2.24 -27.20 14.50
CA LEU A 270 -2.44 -28.63 14.30
C LEU A 270 -3.88 -28.94 13.89
N ASN A 271 -4.86 -28.39 14.62
CA ASN A 271 -6.27 -28.54 14.29
C ASN A 271 -6.58 -27.97 12.89
N TYR A 272 -6.07 -26.78 12.58
CA TYR A 272 -6.19 -26.19 11.24
C TYR A 272 -5.61 -27.07 10.13
N ALA A 273 -4.38 -27.54 10.30
CA ALA A 273 -3.68 -28.32 9.28
C ALA A 273 -4.42 -29.63 8.97
N ALA A 274 -4.94 -30.29 9.99
CA ALA A 274 -5.69 -31.54 9.90
C ALA A 274 -7.01 -31.39 9.12
N PHE A 275 -7.70 -30.27 9.28
CA PHE A 275 -9.04 -30.04 8.73
C PHE A 275 -9.07 -29.03 7.57
N SER A 276 -7.92 -28.50 7.18
CA SER A 276 -7.79 -27.62 6.01
C SER A 276 -8.06 -28.40 4.72
N LEU A 277 -8.92 -27.84 3.87
CA LEU A 277 -9.24 -28.34 2.54
C LEU A 277 -8.08 -28.18 1.55
N LEU A 278 -7.01 -27.45 1.92
CA LEU A 278 -5.84 -27.24 1.09
C LEU A 278 -4.88 -28.44 1.21
N SER A 279 -4.47 -28.97 0.07
CA SER A 279 -3.43 -29.99 -0.04
C SER A 279 -2.02 -29.39 -0.03
N SER A 280 -1.86 -28.13 -0.44
CA SER A 280 -0.60 -27.38 -0.40
C SER A 280 -0.40 -26.65 0.92
N TRP A 281 0.86 -26.31 1.22
CA TRP A 281 1.21 -25.53 2.39
C TRP A 281 0.79 -24.06 2.21
N ASP A 282 0.14 -23.48 3.21
CA ASP A 282 -0.28 -22.07 3.18
C ASP A 282 0.10 -21.27 4.43
N GLY A 283 0.85 -21.88 5.37
CA GLY A 283 1.27 -21.25 6.62
C GLY A 283 0.10 -20.75 7.49
N GLY A 284 -1.13 -21.19 7.23
CA GLY A 284 -2.33 -20.68 7.90
C GLY A 284 -2.80 -19.33 7.39
N LYS A 285 -2.41 -18.87 6.20
CA LYS A 285 -2.91 -17.60 5.63
C LYS A 285 -4.40 -17.63 5.29
N LYS A 286 -5.03 -18.80 5.11
CA LYS A 286 -6.44 -18.94 4.66
C LYS A 286 -7.33 -19.70 5.66
N THR A 287 -7.60 -19.10 6.83
CA THR A 287 -8.34 -19.75 7.94
C THR A 287 -9.74 -20.25 7.60
N ARG A 288 -10.45 -19.63 6.65
CA ARG A 288 -11.86 -19.93 6.31
C ARG A 288 -12.08 -21.21 5.49
N ARG A 289 -11.06 -22.03 5.25
CA ARG A 289 -11.14 -23.26 4.43
C ARG A 289 -10.98 -24.54 5.26
N VAL A 290 -11.62 -24.58 6.43
CA VAL A 290 -11.58 -25.74 7.34
C VAL A 290 -12.91 -26.47 7.31
N ARG A 291 -12.87 -27.80 7.23
CA ARG A 291 -14.04 -28.68 7.35
C ARG A 291 -13.70 -29.85 8.26
N VAL A 292 -14.41 -29.95 9.38
CA VAL A 292 -14.29 -31.09 10.29
C VAL A 292 -14.97 -32.29 9.66
N ASP A 293 -14.16 -33.17 9.09
CA ASP A 293 -14.55 -34.41 8.41
C ASP A 293 -14.29 -35.68 9.25
N SER A 294 -13.53 -35.56 10.35
CA SER A 294 -13.41 -36.59 11.41
C SER A 294 -13.74 -36.00 12.78
N ARG A 295 -14.84 -36.48 13.38
CA ARG A 295 -15.22 -36.10 14.76
C ARG A 295 -14.27 -36.69 15.80
N THR A 296 -13.85 -37.94 15.63
CA THR A 296 -12.93 -38.64 16.53
C THR A 296 -11.62 -37.86 16.69
N LEU A 297 -11.02 -37.42 15.59
CA LEU A 297 -9.79 -36.62 15.65
C LEU A 297 -10.02 -35.27 16.31
N HIS A 298 -11.13 -34.61 16.00
CA HIS A 298 -11.48 -33.30 16.54
C HIS A 298 -11.67 -33.35 18.07
N ASP A 299 -12.46 -34.31 18.55
CA ASP A 299 -12.67 -34.57 19.98
C ASP A 299 -11.35 -34.92 20.67
N GLY A 300 -10.47 -35.65 19.99
CA GLY A 300 -9.11 -35.93 20.46
C GLY A 300 -8.26 -34.66 20.64
N PHE A 301 -8.29 -33.74 19.68
CA PHE A 301 -7.58 -32.46 19.78
C PHE A 301 -8.17 -31.56 20.87
N ASP A 302 -9.49 -31.56 21.04
CA ASP A 302 -10.12 -30.82 22.13
C ASP A 302 -9.77 -31.40 23.50
N CYS A 303 -9.76 -32.73 23.64
CA CYS A 303 -9.28 -33.38 24.86
C CYS A 303 -7.82 -33.01 25.17
N LEU A 304 -6.95 -32.99 24.17
CA LEU A 304 -5.56 -32.55 24.32
C LEU A 304 -5.48 -31.08 24.75
N ARG A 305 -6.27 -30.20 24.12
CA ARG A 305 -6.36 -28.76 24.45
C ARG A 305 -6.74 -28.54 25.90
N VAL A 306 -7.68 -29.31 26.46
CA VAL A 306 -8.11 -29.18 27.88
C VAL A 306 -7.31 -30.06 28.86
N GLY A 307 -6.27 -30.77 28.40
CA GLY A 307 -5.41 -31.61 29.26
C GLY A 307 -6.00 -32.97 29.64
N GLN A 308 -7.06 -33.42 28.98
CA GLN A 308 -7.65 -34.75 29.17
C GLN A 308 -6.88 -35.84 28.39
N TYR A 309 -5.60 -36.04 28.75
CA TYR A 309 -4.65 -36.87 27.99
C TYR A 309 -5.10 -38.31 27.76
N LYS A 310 -5.77 -38.94 28.74
CA LYS A 310 -6.25 -40.34 28.60
C LYS A 310 -7.28 -40.47 27.48
N GLN A 311 -8.23 -39.54 27.42
CA GLN A 311 -9.27 -39.52 26.39
C GLN A 311 -8.66 -39.14 25.03
N ALA A 312 -7.78 -38.13 25.01
CA ALA A 312 -7.05 -37.74 23.81
C ALA A 312 -6.32 -38.94 23.18
N VAL A 313 -5.55 -39.71 23.97
CA VAL A 313 -4.85 -40.92 23.48
C VAL A 313 -5.81 -41.96 22.93
N SER A 314 -6.96 -42.17 23.59
CA SER A 314 -7.99 -43.10 23.12
C SER A 314 -8.48 -42.69 21.73
N PHE A 315 -8.92 -41.44 21.57
CA PHE A 315 -9.42 -40.92 20.30
C PHE A 315 -8.36 -40.96 19.19
N MET A 316 -7.12 -40.54 19.48
CA MET A 316 -6.03 -40.57 18.48
C MET A 316 -5.69 -41.99 18.03
N LYS A 317 -5.69 -42.97 18.96
CA LYS A 317 -5.45 -44.38 18.60
C LYS A 317 -6.58 -44.93 17.74
N THR A 318 -7.83 -44.62 18.07
CA THR A 318 -8.99 -45.02 17.27
C THR A 318 -8.93 -44.40 15.86
N GLU A 319 -8.63 -43.11 15.74
CA GLU A 319 -8.49 -42.44 14.44
C GLU A 319 -7.37 -43.07 13.60
N SER A 320 -6.22 -43.36 14.22
CA SER A 320 -5.07 -43.98 13.55
C SER A 320 -5.34 -45.40 13.04
N GLN A 321 -6.32 -46.10 13.62
CA GLN A 321 -6.70 -47.47 13.25
C GLN A 321 -7.89 -47.52 12.30
N THR A 322 -8.57 -46.38 12.09
CA THR A 322 -9.76 -46.30 11.25
C THR A 322 -9.38 -46.29 9.77
N MET A 323 -10.06 -47.10 8.96
CA MET A 323 -9.88 -47.10 7.50
C MET A 323 -10.26 -45.73 6.91
N GLY A 324 -9.33 -45.09 6.21
CA GLY A 324 -9.50 -43.72 5.69
C GLY A 324 -9.39 -42.62 6.77
N GLY A 325 -9.00 -42.98 7.99
CA GLY A 325 -8.72 -42.02 9.06
C GLY A 325 -7.44 -41.21 8.81
N LYS A 326 -7.31 -40.10 9.53
CA LYS A 326 -6.18 -39.16 9.40
C LYS A 326 -4.99 -39.59 10.26
N GLN A 327 -4.39 -40.74 9.94
CA GLN A 327 -3.30 -41.36 10.69
C GLN A 327 -2.13 -40.41 11.01
N PHE A 328 -1.69 -39.61 10.03
CA PHE A 328 -0.59 -38.65 10.21
C PHE A 328 -0.90 -37.65 11.35
N TYR A 329 -2.06 -37.00 11.30
CA TYR A 329 -2.46 -36.00 12.31
C TYR A 329 -2.77 -36.62 13.67
N ALA A 330 -3.33 -37.83 13.70
CA ALA A 330 -3.51 -38.57 14.94
C ALA A 330 -2.16 -38.89 15.61
N THR A 331 -1.16 -39.26 14.81
CA THR A 331 0.21 -39.51 15.28
C THR A 331 0.86 -38.25 15.83
N LEU A 332 0.68 -37.10 15.15
CA LEU A 332 1.11 -35.80 15.69
C LEU A 332 0.41 -35.49 17.01
N GLY A 333 -0.89 -35.75 17.12
CA GLY A 333 -1.64 -35.60 18.37
C GLY A 333 -1.03 -36.39 19.53
N LEU A 334 -0.61 -37.64 19.29
CA LEU A 334 0.11 -38.45 20.27
C LEU A 334 1.48 -37.85 20.65
N ALA A 335 2.22 -37.28 19.69
CA ALA A 335 3.47 -36.57 19.97
C ALA A 335 3.25 -35.37 20.89
N PHE A 336 2.18 -34.58 20.68
CA PHE A 336 1.83 -33.46 21.54
C PHE A 336 1.34 -33.90 22.93
N VAL A 337 0.63 -35.03 23.04
CA VAL A 337 0.32 -35.62 24.36
C VAL A 337 1.62 -35.99 25.10
N ALA A 338 2.57 -36.64 24.43
CA ALA A 338 3.86 -36.99 25.03
C ALA A 338 4.65 -35.76 25.46
N LEU A 339 4.66 -34.70 24.63
CA LEU A 339 5.25 -33.39 24.95
C LEU A 339 4.67 -32.81 26.24
N GLU A 340 3.34 -32.72 26.36
CA GLU A 340 2.70 -32.11 27.53
C GLU A 340 2.90 -32.92 28.81
N ARG A 341 3.16 -34.23 28.67
CA ARG A 341 3.51 -35.12 29.78
C ARG A 341 5.02 -35.13 30.12
N GLY A 342 5.83 -34.33 29.41
CA GLY A 342 7.29 -34.29 29.59
C GLY A 342 8.03 -35.54 29.07
N GLN A 343 7.37 -36.38 28.28
CA GLN A 343 7.91 -37.63 27.75
C GLN A 343 8.62 -37.39 26.40
N MET A 344 9.76 -36.70 26.42
CA MET A 344 10.49 -36.29 25.20
C MET A 344 10.92 -37.47 24.31
N GLY A 345 11.22 -38.64 24.89
CA GLY A 345 11.56 -39.85 24.14
C GLY A 345 10.38 -40.38 23.30
N GLU A 346 9.19 -40.44 23.91
CA GLU A 346 7.95 -40.83 23.20
C GLU A 346 7.57 -39.80 22.15
N MET A 347 7.71 -38.51 22.45
CA MET A 347 7.49 -37.43 21.47
C MET A 347 8.38 -37.63 20.23
N GLY A 348 9.68 -37.86 20.42
CA GLY A 348 10.61 -38.11 19.33
C GLY A 348 10.22 -39.33 18.48
N HIS A 349 9.79 -40.41 19.13
CA HIS A 349 9.30 -41.62 18.44
C HIS A 349 8.06 -41.34 17.58
N PHE A 350 7.05 -40.64 18.12
CA PHE A 350 5.86 -40.30 17.35
C PHE A 350 6.15 -39.31 16.21
N LEU A 351 7.05 -38.34 16.39
CA LEU A 351 7.49 -37.46 15.31
C LEU A 351 8.18 -38.23 14.18
N GLN A 352 9.05 -39.20 14.53
CA GLN A 352 9.68 -40.06 13.53
C GLN A 352 8.66 -40.89 12.75
N MET A 353 7.64 -41.43 13.43
CA MET A 353 6.55 -42.19 12.79
C MET A 353 5.66 -41.28 11.92
N ALA A 354 5.38 -40.06 12.36
CA ALA A 354 4.67 -39.07 11.53
C ALA A 354 5.49 -38.70 10.28
N HIS A 355 6.81 -38.60 10.41
CA HIS A 355 7.66 -38.28 9.27
C HIS A 355 7.65 -39.38 8.20
N SER A 356 7.69 -40.66 8.59
CA SER A 356 7.64 -41.78 7.64
C SER A 356 6.26 -41.94 6.97
N THR A 357 5.20 -41.41 7.58
CA THR A 357 3.83 -41.48 7.06
C THR A 357 3.39 -40.22 6.30
N ALA A 358 4.17 -39.13 6.35
CA ALA A 358 3.88 -37.88 5.66
C ALA A 358 3.84 -38.08 4.14
N SER A 359 2.66 -37.86 3.55
CA SER A 359 2.40 -38.16 2.14
C SER A 359 2.35 -36.91 1.28
N THR A 360 1.69 -35.86 1.78
CA THR A 360 1.48 -34.60 1.06
C THR A 360 2.60 -33.59 1.32
N GLU A 361 2.72 -32.58 0.44
CA GLU A 361 3.63 -31.44 0.64
C GLU A 361 3.40 -30.77 2.00
N LYS A 362 2.14 -30.45 2.31
CA LYS A 362 1.74 -29.81 3.56
C LYS A 362 2.21 -30.62 4.77
N GLU A 363 2.02 -31.94 4.75
CA GLU A 363 2.44 -32.84 5.84
C GLU A 363 3.96 -32.88 5.98
N LYS A 364 4.70 -32.98 4.86
CA LYS A 364 6.17 -33.00 4.84
C LYS A 364 6.78 -31.71 5.39
N ILE A 365 6.25 -30.56 5.00
CA ILE A 365 6.69 -29.26 5.54
C ILE A 365 6.35 -29.18 7.02
N PHE A 366 5.12 -29.55 7.40
CA PHE A 366 4.67 -29.44 8.78
C PHE A 366 5.51 -30.29 9.74
N ILE A 367 5.70 -31.58 9.44
CA ILE A 367 6.49 -32.46 10.30
C ILE A 367 7.95 -32.00 10.37
N THR A 368 8.52 -31.50 9.28
CA THR A 368 9.90 -31.00 9.28
C THR A 368 10.05 -29.82 10.24
N LEU A 369 9.12 -28.86 10.23
CA LEU A 369 9.14 -27.73 11.16
C LEU A 369 9.03 -28.20 12.62
N LEU A 370 8.07 -29.08 12.92
CA LEU A 370 7.90 -29.64 14.27
C LEU A 370 9.14 -30.40 14.74
N TRP A 371 9.72 -31.21 13.87
CA TRP A 371 10.84 -32.09 14.20
C TRP A 371 12.16 -31.32 14.32
N ALA A 372 12.38 -30.31 13.48
CA ALA A 372 13.49 -29.39 13.63
C ALA A 372 13.41 -28.63 14.96
N ARG A 373 12.22 -28.14 15.34
CA ARG A 373 12.02 -27.51 16.65
C ARG A 373 12.30 -28.47 17.80
N PHE A 374 11.83 -29.72 17.72
CA PHE A 374 12.14 -30.74 18.71
C PHE A 374 13.66 -30.96 18.85
N HIS A 375 14.38 -31.07 17.74
CA HIS A 375 15.83 -31.23 17.76
C HIS A 375 16.56 -30.00 18.33
N ARG A 376 16.10 -28.79 18.02
CA ARG A 376 16.64 -27.55 18.61
C ARG A 376 16.48 -27.55 20.14
N LEU A 377 15.28 -27.87 20.64
CA LEU A 377 14.98 -27.86 22.08
C LEU A 377 15.62 -29.02 22.85
N THR A 378 15.98 -30.11 22.18
CA THR A 378 16.66 -31.27 22.79
C THR A 378 18.18 -31.23 22.66
N GLY A 379 18.76 -30.11 22.23
CA GLY A 379 20.21 -29.92 22.18
C GLY A 379 20.90 -30.51 20.94
N HIS A 380 20.17 -30.72 19.85
CA HIS A 380 20.69 -31.25 18.58
C HIS A 380 20.45 -30.28 17.40
N PRO A 381 20.98 -29.04 17.43
CA PRO A 381 20.67 -28.01 16.43
C PRO A 381 21.14 -28.40 15.01
N TRP A 382 22.24 -29.13 14.87
CA TRP A 382 22.73 -29.63 13.58
C TRP A 382 21.72 -30.54 12.86
N LYS A 383 20.95 -31.35 13.62
CA LYS A 383 19.88 -32.19 13.03
C LYS A 383 18.72 -31.32 12.55
N ALA A 384 18.39 -30.27 13.30
CA ALA A 384 17.38 -29.31 12.92
C ALA A 384 17.78 -28.58 11.62
N GLU A 385 19.03 -28.12 11.52
CA GLU A 385 19.55 -27.49 10.31
C GLU A 385 19.52 -28.43 9.11
N GLN A 386 19.96 -29.69 9.27
CA GLN A 386 19.96 -30.67 8.19
C GLN A 386 18.54 -30.90 7.64
N LEU A 387 17.56 -31.11 8.53
CA LEU A 387 16.15 -31.27 8.17
C LEU A 387 15.61 -30.04 7.43
N LEU A 388 15.80 -28.85 8.00
CA LEU A 388 15.32 -27.60 7.40
C LEU A 388 15.98 -27.33 6.05
N SER A 389 17.29 -27.54 5.91
CA SER A 389 18.03 -27.30 4.67
C SER A 389 17.54 -28.21 3.53
N SER A 390 17.26 -29.48 3.84
CA SER A 390 16.73 -30.43 2.84
C SER A 390 15.38 -30.00 2.28
N VAL A 391 14.50 -29.42 3.12
CA VAL A 391 13.17 -28.96 2.72
C VAL A 391 13.24 -27.57 2.10
N ALA A 392 14.11 -26.69 2.59
CA ALA A 392 14.34 -25.35 2.04
C ALA A 392 14.77 -25.38 0.56
N ASN A 393 15.55 -26.40 0.18
CA ASN A 393 15.98 -26.60 -1.20
C ASN A 393 14.84 -27.07 -2.13
N LEU A 394 13.85 -27.78 -1.59
CA LEU A 394 12.69 -28.27 -2.34
C LEU A 394 11.57 -27.23 -2.41
N TYR A 395 11.42 -26.44 -1.35
CA TYR A 395 10.35 -25.44 -1.19
C TYR A 395 10.96 -24.06 -0.89
N VAL A 396 11.61 -23.50 -1.92
CA VAL A 396 12.35 -22.22 -1.83
C VAL A 396 11.45 -21.07 -1.38
N ASP A 397 10.17 -21.10 -1.77
CA ASP A 397 9.18 -20.07 -1.47
C ASP A 397 8.36 -20.34 -0.19
N CYS A 398 8.85 -21.20 0.71
CA CYS A 398 8.23 -21.46 2.01
C CYS A 398 8.87 -20.59 3.10
N PRO A 399 8.29 -19.41 3.42
CA PRO A 399 8.94 -18.47 4.32
C PRO A 399 9.05 -19.01 5.76
N GLU A 400 8.16 -19.91 6.18
CA GLU A 400 8.21 -20.53 7.50
C GLU A 400 9.46 -21.41 7.67
N VAL A 401 9.81 -22.17 6.64
CA VAL A 401 11.03 -23.01 6.63
C VAL A 401 12.27 -22.14 6.58
N GLN A 402 12.29 -21.12 5.72
CA GLN A 402 13.41 -20.17 5.62
C GLN A 402 13.63 -19.45 6.96
N TYR A 403 12.56 -19.01 7.62
CA TYR A 403 12.65 -18.33 8.90
C TYR A 403 13.10 -19.27 10.03
N SER A 404 12.59 -20.50 10.08
CA SER A 404 13.07 -21.50 11.04
C SER A 404 14.55 -21.86 10.84
N LEU A 405 15.05 -21.81 9.60
CA LEU A 405 16.46 -22.01 9.29
C LEU A 405 17.31 -20.83 9.78
N ILE A 406 16.83 -19.58 9.63
CA ILE A 406 17.47 -18.39 10.21
C ILE A 406 17.57 -18.54 11.73
N GLN A 407 16.46 -18.89 12.41
CA GLN A 407 16.46 -19.10 13.87
C GLN A 407 17.50 -20.14 14.30
N THR A 408 17.60 -21.26 13.57
CA THR A 408 18.55 -22.34 13.89
C THR A 408 19.99 -21.86 13.75
N ARG A 409 20.33 -21.26 12.61
CA ARG A 409 21.70 -20.79 12.32
C ARG A 409 22.12 -19.59 13.18
N VAL A 410 21.19 -18.73 13.58
CA VAL A 410 21.46 -17.63 14.53
C VAL A 410 21.80 -18.18 15.91
N ASN A 411 21.12 -19.24 16.37
CA ASN A 411 21.45 -19.92 17.62
C ASN A 411 22.83 -20.60 17.55
N ASP A 412 23.22 -21.12 16.38
CA ASP A 412 24.54 -21.73 16.14
C ASP A 412 25.67 -20.71 15.86
N GLY A 413 25.41 -19.40 15.99
CA GLY A 413 26.41 -18.34 15.83
C GLY A 413 26.71 -17.92 14.39
N GLN A 414 25.96 -18.42 13.40
CA GLN A 414 26.10 -18.09 11.98
C GLN A 414 25.22 -16.91 11.54
N GLY A 415 24.85 -16.02 12.46
CA GLY A 415 23.83 -14.98 12.25
C GLY A 415 24.13 -14.04 11.08
N GLN A 416 25.40 -13.66 10.86
CA GLN A 416 25.80 -12.69 9.84
C GLN A 416 25.40 -13.13 8.41
N GLN A 417 25.56 -14.42 8.10
CA GLN A 417 25.23 -14.97 6.77
C GLN A 417 23.71 -14.98 6.51
N GLN A 418 22.90 -14.98 7.57
CA GLN A 418 21.44 -15.11 7.47
C GLN A 418 20.72 -13.76 7.33
N MET A 419 21.39 -12.64 7.62
CA MET A 419 20.76 -11.31 7.63
C MET A 419 20.23 -10.88 6.26
N GLN A 420 20.89 -11.30 5.16
CA GLN A 420 20.40 -11.05 3.81
C GLN A 420 19.09 -11.79 3.53
N LEU A 421 18.98 -13.04 3.98
CA LEU A 421 17.76 -13.82 3.86
C LEU A 421 16.64 -13.23 4.73
N LEU A 422 16.95 -12.81 5.96
CA LEU A 422 16.01 -12.12 6.83
C LEU A 422 15.49 -10.83 6.18
N ARG A 423 16.39 -10.02 5.60
CA ARG A 423 16.03 -8.80 4.88
C ARG A 423 15.07 -9.10 3.74
N LYS A 424 15.34 -10.14 2.94
CA LYS A 424 14.46 -10.58 1.85
C LYS A 424 13.07 -10.98 2.36
N LEU A 425 12.99 -11.78 3.43
CA LEU A 425 11.73 -12.21 4.02
C LEU A 425 10.92 -11.04 4.57
N ALA A 426 11.53 -10.20 5.41
CA ALA A 426 10.86 -9.06 6.03
C ALA A 426 10.43 -7.99 5.03
N SER A 427 11.16 -7.85 3.91
CA SER A 427 10.77 -6.95 2.82
C SER A 427 9.63 -7.52 1.96
N ALA A 428 9.54 -8.85 1.81
CA ALA A 428 8.54 -9.49 0.96
C ALA A 428 7.20 -9.69 1.69
N ASP A 429 7.24 -10.00 2.98
CA ASP A 429 6.05 -10.20 3.81
C ASP A 429 6.22 -9.46 5.15
N PRO A 430 5.42 -8.42 5.42
CA PRO A 430 5.58 -7.58 6.59
C PRO A 430 5.30 -8.30 7.91
N HIS A 431 4.65 -9.47 7.89
CA HIS A 431 4.55 -10.32 9.07
C HIS A 431 5.94 -10.73 9.56
N TYR A 432 6.87 -11.05 8.67
CA TYR A 432 8.22 -11.44 9.07
C TYR A 432 9.05 -10.28 9.62
N PHE A 433 8.70 -9.04 9.29
CA PHE A 433 9.24 -7.88 10.00
C PHE A 433 8.83 -7.94 11.47
N MET A 434 7.53 -8.07 11.75
CA MET A 434 6.99 -8.09 13.12
C MET A 434 7.41 -9.34 13.91
N ILE A 435 7.44 -10.51 13.27
CA ILE A 435 7.94 -11.75 13.85
C ILE A 435 9.41 -11.56 14.26
N ALA A 436 10.28 -11.11 13.35
CA ALA A 436 11.69 -10.89 13.68
C ALA A 436 11.94 -9.80 14.73
N LEU A 437 11.08 -8.77 14.78
CA LEU A 437 11.13 -7.72 15.80
C LEU A 437 10.86 -8.28 17.21
N MET A 438 9.91 -9.19 17.34
CA MET A 438 9.42 -9.68 18.63
C MET A 438 10.01 -11.04 19.04
N ASP A 439 10.66 -11.76 18.12
CA ASP A 439 11.10 -13.15 18.34
C ASP A 439 12.34 -13.28 19.24
N PRO A 440 12.22 -13.87 20.45
CA PRO A 440 13.36 -14.08 21.34
C PRO A 440 14.44 -15.03 20.79
N ALA A 441 14.13 -15.91 19.82
CA ALA A 441 15.12 -16.81 19.24
C ALA A 441 16.23 -16.07 18.48
N LEU A 442 16.03 -14.79 18.18
CA LEU A 442 17.00 -13.93 17.50
C LEU A 442 17.85 -13.06 18.44
N LEU A 443 17.73 -13.23 19.76
CA LEU A 443 18.44 -12.39 20.75
C LEU A 443 19.97 -12.44 20.62
N SER A 444 20.55 -13.59 20.24
CA SER A 444 22.01 -13.73 20.04
C SER A 444 22.55 -12.87 18.90
N ALA A 445 21.68 -12.46 17.97
CA ALA A 445 21.98 -11.58 16.85
C ALA A 445 21.17 -10.27 16.88
N ASN A 446 20.75 -9.82 18.09
CA ASN A 446 19.80 -8.70 18.24
C ASN A 446 20.20 -7.46 17.45
N SER A 447 21.47 -7.05 17.54
CA SER A 447 21.97 -5.88 16.84
C SER A 447 21.93 -6.00 15.32
N MET A 448 22.24 -7.19 14.77
CA MET A 448 22.18 -7.43 13.33
C MET A 448 20.74 -7.36 12.85
N VAL A 449 19.82 -7.96 13.60
CA VAL A 449 18.39 -7.95 13.30
C VAL A 449 17.85 -6.52 13.36
N GLU A 450 18.19 -5.75 14.41
CA GLU A 450 17.80 -4.34 14.50
C GLU A 450 18.34 -3.53 13.32
N ASN A 451 19.61 -3.69 12.93
CA ASN A 451 20.16 -2.99 11.77
C ASN A 451 19.38 -3.32 10.47
N VAL A 452 19.03 -4.60 10.26
CA VAL A 452 18.24 -5.02 9.08
C VAL A 452 16.86 -4.39 9.09
N LEU A 453 16.15 -4.48 10.21
CA LEU A 453 14.78 -3.98 10.33
C LEU A 453 14.73 -2.44 10.28
N SER A 454 15.66 -1.74 10.94
CA SER A 454 15.75 -0.28 10.88
C SER A 454 16.01 0.21 9.48
N GLY A 455 16.97 -0.40 8.76
CA GLY A 455 17.26 -0.03 7.38
C GLY A 455 16.07 -0.25 6.43
N LEU A 456 15.31 -1.34 6.63
CA LEU A 456 14.07 -1.58 5.87
C LEU A 456 12.99 -0.53 6.19
N LEU A 457 12.81 -0.21 7.48
CA LEU A 457 11.81 0.78 7.90
C LEU A 457 12.15 2.18 7.41
N GLU A 458 13.42 2.60 7.48
CA GLU A 458 13.88 3.89 6.96
C GLU A 458 13.66 4.01 5.45
N LEU A 459 14.03 2.96 4.70
CA LEU A 459 13.80 2.89 3.25
C LEU A 459 12.32 3.06 2.92
N LYS A 460 11.45 2.30 3.61
CA LYS A 460 10.00 2.35 3.38
C LYS A 460 9.35 3.65 3.86
N THR A 461 9.84 4.24 4.94
CA THR A 461 9.38 5.55 5.43
C THR A 461 9.70 6.64 4.41
N LYS A 462 10.89 6.58 3.81
CA LYS A 462 11.28 7.53 2.75
C LYS A 462 10.43 7.35 1.49
N GLU A 463 10.24 6.12 1.03
CA GLU A 463 9.38 5.79 -0.12
C GLU A 463 7.95 6.28 0.11
N ALA A 464 7.37 5.99 1.28
CA ALA A 464 6.05 6.45 1.67
C ALA A 464 5.93 7.98 1.69
N GLY A 465 6.90 8.68 2.27
CA GLY A 465 6.91 10.15 2.31
C GLY A 465 7.03 10.78 0.93
N GLN A 466 7.84 10.20 0.04
CA GLN A 466 7.98 10.65 -1.36
C GLN A 466 6.68 10.46 -2.13
N ASN A 467 6.12 9.25 -2.12
CA ASN A 467 4.88 8.95 -2.82
C ASN A 467 3.70 9.78 -2.28
N LEU A 468 3.67 10.03 -0.97
CA LEU A 468 2.63 10.87 -0.35
C LEU A 468 2.74 12.33 -0.79
N ALA A 469 3.95 12.89 -0.82
CA ALA A 469 4.18 14.26 -1.30
C ALA A 469 3.84 14.42 -2.79
N GLU A 470 4.24 13.46 -3.63
CA GLU A 470 3.90 13.44 -5.05
C GLU A 470 2.38 13.30 -5.28
N ALA A 471 1.70 12.46 -4.48
CA ALA A 471 0.24 12.35 -4.53
C ALA A 471 -0.44 13.67 -4.11
N GLN A 472 0.08 14.36 -3.11
CA GLN A 472 -0.43 15.67 -2.67
C GLN A 472 -0.29 16.73 -3.76
N GLU A 473 0.87 16.81 -4.41
CA GLU A 473 1.11 17.71 -5.53
C GLU A 473 0.17 17.39 -6.70
N ALA A 474 0.09 16.12 -7.12
CA ALA A 474 -0.77 15.70 -8.22
C ALA A 474 -2.25 16.00 -7.97
N PHE A 475 -2.75 15.79 -6.75
CA PHE A 475 -4.14 16.09 -6.40
C PHE A 475 -4.39 17.59 -6.19
N ALA A 476 -3.40 18.38 -5.77
CA ALA A 476 -3.51 19.84 -5.72
C ALA A 476 -3.66 20.42 -7.15
N ASP A 477 -2.85 19.94 -8.09
CA ASP A 477 -2.95 20.31 -9.50
C ASP A 477 -4.28 19.88 -10.11
N LEU A 478 -4.73 18.65 -9.80
CA LEU A 478 -6.00 18.15 -10.27
C LEU A 478 -7.16 18.98 -9.71
N GLN A 479 -7.14 19.32 -8.42
CA GLN A 479 -8.15 20.16 -7.78
C GLN A 479 -8.18 21.56 -8.41
N ALA A 480 -7.01 22.16 -8.70
CA ALA A 480 -6.93 23.43 -9.42
C ALA A 480 -7.52 23.33 -10.84
N TRP A 481 -7.32 22.20 -11.53
CA TRP A 481 -7.91 21.93 -12.84
C TRP A 481 -9.44 21.77 -12.79
N PHE A 482 -9.98 21.08 -11.78
CA PHE A 482 -11.42 20.96 -11.54
C PHE A 482 -12.06 22.31 -11.15
N GLY A 483 -11.37 23.15 -10.38
CA GLY A 483 -11.90 24.43 -9.89
C GLY A 483 -13.10 24.24 -8.96
N GLU A 484 -14.18 24.96 -9.20
CA GLU A 484 -15.43 24.89 -8.42
C GLU A 484 -16.34 23.70 -8.81
N VAL A 485 -15.89 22.84 -9.71
CA VAL A 485 -16.69 21.68 -10.16
C VAL A 485 -16.68 20.60 -9.08
N GLU A 486 -17.86 20.31 -8.53
CA GLU A 486 -18.03 19.18 -7.63
C GLU A 486 -17.93 17.85 -8.39
N ASP A 487 -17.07 16.96 -7.91
CA ASP A 487 -16.89 15.60 -8.41
C ASP A 487 -16.73 14.63 -7.23
N GLU A 488 -17.57 13.60 -7.18
CA GLU A 488 -17.61 12.64 -6.07
C GLU A 488 -16.37 11.75 -6.01
N GLU A 489 -15.79 11.41 -7.16
CA GLU A 489 -14.59 10.58 -7.25
C GLU A 489 -13.35 11.36 -6.79
N LEU A 490 -13.25 12.64 -7.16
CA LEU A 490 -12.24 13.56 -6.62
C LEU A 490 -12.37 13.70 -5.09
N LYS A 491 -13.58 13.95 -4.58
CA LYS A 491 -13.84 14.06 -3.12
C LYS A 491 -13.44 12.77 -2.38
N ALA A 492 -13.81 11.61 -2.93
CA ALA A 492 -13.43 10.31 -2.38
C ALA A 492 -11.90 10.15 -2.34
N ASN A 493 -11.20 10.44 -3.44
CA ASN A 493 -9.74 10.31 -3.49
C ASN A 493 -9.01 11.29 -2.55
N LEU A 494 -9.48 12.54 -2.42
CA LEU A 494 -8.95 13.51 -1.45
C LEU A 494 -9.15 13.05 0.01
N SER A 495 -10.28 12.41 0.31
CA SER A 495 -10.52 11.82 1.62
C SER A 495 -9.55 10.66 1.92
N VAL A 496 -9.27 9.82 0.92
CA VAL A 496 -8.27 8.75 1.03
C VAL A 496 -6.89 9.35 1.27
N LEU A 497 -6.49 10.36 0.50
CA LEU A 497 -5.21 11.05 0.64
C LEU A 497 -5.03 11.65 2.05
N THR A 498 -6.07 12.27 2.59
CA THR A 498 -6.08 12.81 3.96
C THR A 498 -5.89 11.69 5.00
N ASN A 499 -6.58 10.56 4.80
CA ASN A 499 -6.40 9.39 5.67
C ASN A 499 -4.98 8.80 5.58
N LEU A 500 -4.36 8.79 4.39
CA LEU A 500 -2.97 8.35 4.22
C LEU A 500 -1.99 9.26 4.97
N GLN A 501 -2.22 10.58 4.99
CA GLN A 501 -1.41 11.51 5.80
C GLN A 501 -1.51 11.17 7.29
N ILE A 502 -2.72 10.98 7.80
CA ILE A 502 -2.95 10.59 9.19
C ILE A 502 -2.28 9.25 9.51
N GLN A 503 -2.33 8.27 8.60
CA GLN A 503 -1.66 6.99 8.76
C GLN A 503 -0.13 7.15 8.80
N PHE A 504 0.44 7.93 7.89
CA PHE A 504 1.88 8.19 7.85
C PHE A 504 2.39 8.82 9.15
N ASP A 505 1.62 9.75 9.71
CA ASP A 505 1.96 10.45 10.96
C ASP A 505 1.93 9.54 12.20
N ARG A 506 1.17 8.44 12.18
CA ARG A 506 1.17 7.43 13.26
C ARG A 506 2.46 6.64 13.33
N ARG A 507 3.19 6.51 12.21
CA ARG A 507 4.48 5.78 12.13
C ARG A 507 4.40 4.30 12.55
N GLY A 508 3.25 3.65 12.33
CA GLY A 508 3.15 2.19 12.39
C GLY A 508 3.88 1.56 11.20
N THR A 509 4.49 0.39 11.38
CA THR A 509 5.20 -0.30 10.29
C THR A 509 4.27 -0.61 9.11
N TYR A 510 3.05 -1.08 9.40
CA TYR A 510 2.07 -1.39 8.36
C TYR A 510 1.45 -0.11 7.78
N ASP A 511 1.29 0.95 8.58
CA ASP A 511 0.86 2.26 8.06
C ASP A 511 1.83 2.77 6.98
N VAL A 512 3.14 2.72 7.24
CA VAL A 512 4.17 3.15 6.29
C VAL A 512 4.11 2.35 4.98
N LEU A 513 3.94 1.02 5.07
CA LEU A 513 3.85 0.16 3.89
C LEU A 513 2.57 0.41 3.08
N ASP A 514 1.44 0.58 3.77
CA ASP A 514 0.15 0.88 3.14
C ASP A 514 0.20 2.25 2.45
N VAL A 515 0.81 3.26 3.09
CA VAL A 515 0.99 4.59 2.50
C VAL A 515 1.87 4.52 1.25
N ALA A 516 3.00 3.82 1.28
CA ALA A 516 3.88 3.68 0.12
C ALA A 516 3.13 3.13 -1.12
N THR A 517 2.33 2.07 -0.93
CA THR A 517 1.58 1.44 -2.03
C THR A 517 0.36 2.27 -2.46
N ARG A 518 -0.43 2.76 -1.51
CA ARG A 518 -1.69 3.46 -1.79
C ARG A 518 -1.48 4.85 -2.34
N ALA A 519 -0.48 5.59 -1.85
CA ALA A 519 -0.15 6.91 -2.40
C ALA A 519 0.30 6.79 -3.86
N ASN A 520 1.13 5.78 -4.19
CA ASN A 520 1.51 5.51 -5.58
C ASN A 520 0.30 5.15 -6.47
N SER A 521 -0.66 4.38 -5.93
CA SER A 521 -1.90 4.07 -6.65
C SER A 521 -2.73 5.33 -6.94
N LEU A 522 -2.76 6.28 -6.00
CA LEU A 522 -3.42 7.58 -6.18
C LEU A 522 -2.74 8.44 -7.25
N ILE A 523 -1.41 8.46 -7.30
CA ILE A 523 -0.65 9.15 -8.37
C ILE A 523 -1.08 8.62 -9.75
N LEU A 524 -1.19 7.30 -9.89
CA LEU A 524 -1.59 6.66 -11.15
C LEU A 524 -3.06 6.90 -11.50
N ALA A 525 -3.93 7.14 -10.50
CA ALA A 525 -5.35 7.42 -10.72
C ALA A 525 -5.60 8.86 -11.24
N CYS A 526 -4.74 9.83 -10.89
CA CYS A 526 -4.90 11.23 -11.29
C CYS A 526 -5.05 11.44 -12.81
N PRO A 527 -4.14 10.93 -13.67
CA PRO A 527 -4.27 11.08 -15.12
C PRO A 527 -5.54 10.45 -15.68
N SER A 528 -5.91 9.27 -15.17
CA SER A 528 -7.10 8.54 -15.63
C SER A 528 -8.40 9.29 -15.30
N LEU A 529 -8.50 9.89 -14.11
CA LEU A 529 -9.64 10.72 -13.74
C LEU A 529 -9.73 11.98 -14.62
N ARG A 530 -8.58 12.63 -14.88
CA ARG A 530 -8.52 13.80 -15.76
C ARG A 530 -8.96 13.48 -17.18
N GLU A 531 -8.46 12.38 -17.75
CA GLU A 531 -8.81 11.92 -19.10
C GLU A 531 -10.30 11.60 -19.20
N THR A 532 -10.82 10.81 -18.25
CA THR A 532 -12.24 10.43 -18.21
C THR A 532 -13.16 11.65 -18.21
N ARG A 533 -12.87 12.65 -17.35
CA ARG A 533 -13.69 13.88 -17.30
C ARG A 533 -13.50 14.80 -18.49
N LEU A 534 -12.33 14.79 -19.12
CA LEU A 534 -12.10 15.52 -20.37
C LEU A 534 -12.89 14.88 -21.53
N ASP A 535 -12.93 13.55 -21.60
CA ASP A 535 -13.70 12.82 -22.61
C ASP A 535 -15.20 12.99 -22.44
N GLU A 536 -15.71 12.96 -21.20
CA GLU A 536 -17.11 13.30 -20.92
C GLU A 536 -17.48 14.70 -21.39
N LEU A 537 -16.62 15.69 -21.15
CA LEU A 537 -16.84 17.05 -21.64
C LEU A 537 -16.79 17.09 -23.18
N ASN A 538 -15.82 16.44 -23.80
CA ASN A 538 -15.69 16.39 -25.25
C ASN A 538 -16.93 15.76 -25.89
N ALA A 539 -17.46 14.68 -25.31
CA ALA A 539 -18.71 14.06 -25.75
C ALA A 539 -19.90 15.03 -25.65
N GLN A 540 -19.98 15.84 -24.59
CA GLN A 540 -21.01 16.88 -24.46
C GLN A 540 -20.84 18.01 -25.48
N VAL A 541 -19.59 18.41 -25.78
CA VAL A 541 -19.28 19.39 -26.83
C VAL A 541 -19.67 18.84 -28.20
N ASP A 542 -19.36 17.58 -28.49
CA ASP A 542 -19.68 16.93 -29.77
C ASP A 542 -21.19 16.79 -29.96
N ALA A 543 -21.93 16.44 -28.91
CA ALA A 543 -23.39 16.42 -28.91
C ALA A 543 -23.99 17.82 -29.18
N ALA A 544 -23.47 18.86 -28.52
CA ALA A 544 -23.90 20.24 -28.73
C ALA A 544 -23.54 20.76 -30.14
N ALA A 545 -22.39 20.35 -30.67
CA ALA A 545 -21.95 20.67 -32.03
C ALA A 545 -22.80 19.96 -33.09
N ALA A 546 -23.27 18.73 -32.84
CA ALA A 546 -24.20 18.03 -33.71
C ALA A 546 -25.54 18.78 -33.82
N ALA A 547 -26.13 19.20 -32.69
CA ALA A 547 -27.33 20.03 -32.69
C ALA A 547 -27.12 21.36 -33.45
N TRP A 548 -25.93 21.95 -33.35
CA TRP A 548 -25.56 23.13 -34.12
C TRP A 548 -25.56 22.89 -35.64
N VAL A 549 -25.12 21.73 -36.12
CA VAL A 549 -25.11 21.39 -37.56
C VAL A 549 -26.53 21.37 -38.13
N ASP A 550 -27.51 20.89 -37.36
CA ASP A 550 -28.91 20.89 -37.77
C ASP A 550 -29.43 22.32 -37.97
N TYR A 551 -29.10 23.24 -37.06
CA TYR A 551 -29.46 24.65 -37.16
C TYR A 551 -28.78 25.36 -38.34
N ASN A 552 -27.51 25.06 -38.61
CA ASN A 552 -26.81 25.60 -39.77
C ASN A 552 -27.42 25.11 -41.08
N THR A 553 -27.80 23.83 -41.16
CA THR A 553 -28.45 23.24 -42.33
C THR A 553 -29.82 23.88 -42.58
N LEU A 554 -30.58 24.12 -41.51
CA LEU A 554 -31.87 24.83 -41.57
C LEU A 554 -31.70 26.26 -42.12
N TRP A 555 -30.68 26.99 -41.65
CA TRP A 555 -30.36 28.33 -42.14
C TRP A 555 -30.01 28.37 -43.62
N GLN A 556 -29.14 27.48 -44.08
CA GLN A 556 -28.72 27.42 -45.49
C GLN A 556 -29.89 27.18 -46.44
N LYS A 557 -30.89 26.38 -46.03
CA LYS A 557 -32.08 26.07 -46.83
C LYS A 557 -33.21 27.11 -46.67
N TYR A 558 -33.07 28.07 -45.77
CA TYR A 558 -34.15 29.02 -45.48
C TYR A 558 -34.25 30.10 -46.57
N PRO A 559 -35.42 30.31 -47.20
CA PRO A 559 -35.55 31.23 -48.35
C PRO A 559 -35.53 32.72 -47.96
N TYR A 560 -35.82 33.07 -46.70
CA TYR A 560 -36.00 34.46 -46.27
C TYR A 560 -34.89 34.95 -45.31
N GLN A 561 -33.62 34.61 -45.59
CA GLN A 561 -32.46 34.92 -44.73
C GLN A 561 -32.30 36.42 -44.42
N SER A 562 -32.68 37.31 -45.34
CA SER A 562 -32.53 38.76 -45.20
C SER A 562 -33.26 39.37 -43.99
N PHE A 563 -34.32 38.70 -43.50
CA PHE A 563 -35.11 39.14 -42.34
C PHE A 563 -34.47 38.82 -40.99
N PHE A 564 -33.43 37.97 -40.95
CA PHE A 564 -32.83 37.46 -39.72
C PHE A 564 -31.31 37.59 -39.74
N LYS A 565 -30.80 38.81 -39.90
CA LYS A 565 -29.35 39.08 -39.98
C LYS A 565 -28.60 38.58 -38.73
N ASP A 566 -29.19 38.78 -37.55
CA ASP A 566 -28.61 38.40 -36.26
C ASP A 566 -28.54 36.87 -36.06
N PHE A 567 -29.33 36.10 -36.80
CA PHE A 567 -29.32 34.63 -36.71
C PHE A 567 -27.96 34.05 -37.08
N LYS A 568 -27.35 34.59 -38.14
CA LYS A 568 -26.02 34.18 -38.59
C LYS A 568 -24.96 34.48 -37.53
N GLU A 569 -25.03 35.65 -36.90
CA GLU A 569 -24.09 36.07 -35.86
C GLU A 569 -24.18 35.18 -34.62
N LEU A 570 -25.40 34.90 -34.15
CA LEU A 570 -25.67 33.98 -33.04
C LEU A 570 -25.17 32.55 -33.35
N LEU A 571 -25.39 32.08 -34.58
CA LEU A 571 -24.95 30.77 -35.04
C LEU A 571 -23.41 30.65 -35.04
N PHE A 572 -22.69 31.65 -35.57
CA PHE A 572 -21.22 31.66 -35.51
C PHE A 572 -20.68 31.81 -34.08
N ALA A 573 -21.32 32.65 -33.27
CA ALA A 573 -20.95 32.81 -31.86
C ALA A 573 -21.05 31.48 -31.12
N GLY A 574 -22.16 30.74 -31.25
CA GLY A 574 -22.35 29.43 -30.63
C GLY A 574 -21.26 28.42 -31.01
N LYS A 575 -20.97 28.27 -32.31
CA LYS A 575 -19.91 27.36 -32.80
C LYS A 575 -18.54 27.71 -32.23
N ARG A 576 -18.20 29.01 -32.21
CA ARG A 576 -16.93 29.48 -31.67
C ARG A 576 -16.78 29.10 -30.20
N LYS A 577 -17.85 29.23 -29.41
CA LYS A 577 -17.83 28.84 -27.98
C LYS A 577 -17.59 27.34 -27.78
N PHE A 578 -18.13 26.47 -28.63
CA PHE A 578 -17.88 25.02 -28.54
C PHE A 578 -16.42 24.65 -28.84
N VAL A 579 -15.83 25.27 -29.85
CA VAL A 579 -14.39 25.07 -30.18
C VAL A 579 -13.51 25.59 -29.04
N GLU A 580 -13.81 26.78 -28.50
CA GLU A 580 -13.08 27.35 -27.37
C GLU A 580 -13.25 26.50 -26.09
N ALA A 581 -14.43 25.92 -25.85
CA ALA A 581 -14.66 25.04 -24.72
C ALA A 581 -13.70 23.84 -24.72
N ARG A 582 -13.51 23.21 -25.88
CA ARG A 582 -12.57 22.08 -26.06
C ARG A 582 -11.11 22.49 -25.84
N SER A 583 -10.71 23.65 -26.37
CA SER A 583 -9.35 24.17 -26.19
C SER A 583 -9.04 24.51 -24.73
N ILE A 584 -9.99 25.13 -24.03
CA ILE A 584 -9.79 25.60 -22.65
C ILE A 584 -9.91 24.46 -21.64
N ALA A 585 -10.67 23.40 -21.96
CA ALA A 585 -10.85 22.23 -21.10
C ALA A 585 -9.55 21.51 -20.76
N GLY A 586 -8.56 21.55 -21.67
CA GLY A 586 -7.23 21.02 -21.40
C GLY A 586 -6.54 21.72 -20.21
N GLU A 587 -6.75 23.03 -20.07
CA GLU A 587 -6.17 23.86 -19.01
C GLU A 587 -7.04 23.94 -17.75
N SER A 588 -8.37 23.94 -17.90
CA SER A 588 -9.31 23.97 -16.77
C SER A 588 -10.67 23.40 -17.15
N LEU A 589 -11.11 22.39 -16.41
CA LEU A 589 -12.42 21.77 -16.59
C LEU A 589 -13.55 22.75 -16.27
N ALA A 590 -13.42 23.55 -15.21
CA ALA A 590 -14.39 24.56 -14.83
C ALA A 590 -14.64 25.58 -15.95
N LYS A 591 -13.55 26.14 -16.52
CA LYS A 591 -13.65 27.11 -17.62
C LYS A 591 -14.21 26.46 -18.89
N GLY A 592 -13.81 25.22 -19.19
CA GLY A 592 -14.37 24.43 -20.30
C GLY A 592 -15.89 24.23 -20.17
N ARG A 593 -16.37 23.77 -19.00
CA ARG A 593 -17.81 23.61 -18.70
C ARG A 593 -18.57 24.93 -18.77
N ALA A 594 -18.02 26.00 -18.21
CA ALA A 594 -18.64 27.33 -18.28
C ALA A 594 -18.77 27.81 -19.73
N ARG A 595 -17.75 27.59 -20.57
CA ARG A 595 -17.79 27.98 -21.99
C ARG A 595 -18.77 27.14 -22.80
N LEU A 596 -18.87 25.84 -22.50
CA LEU A 596 -19.87 24.95 -23.08
C LEU A 596 -21.30 25.41 -22.75
N ARG A 597 -21.59 25.72 -21.47
CA ARG A 597 -22.89 26.27 -21.06
C ARG A 597 -23.25 27.56 -21.79
N GLN A 598 -22.31 28.50 -21.88
CA GLN A 598 -22.49 29.72 -22.63
C GLN A 598 -22.74 29.49 -24.14
N GLY A 599 -22.26 28.37 -24.69
CA GLY A 599 -22.55 27.93 -26.06
C GLY A 599 -23.96 27.35 -26.18
N GLN A 600 -24.36 26.51 -25.24
CA GLN A 600 -25.70 25.93 -25.16
C GLN A 600 -26.77 27.02 -25.00
N GLU A 601 -26.56 28.02 -24.15
CA GLU A 601 -27.46 29.18 -24.00
C GLU A 601 -27.67 29.92 -25.33
N GLN A 602 -26.62 30.07 -26.15
CA GLN A 602 -26.73 30.69 -27.48
C GLN A 602 -27.54 29.84 -28.45
N VAL A 603 -27.42 28.52 -28.33
CA VAL A 603 -28.22 27.56 -29.09
C VAL A 603 -29.69 27.58 -28.66
N GLU A 604 -29.98 27.73 -27.37
CA GLU A 604 -31.35 27.92 -26.89
C GLU A 604 -31.97 29.23 -27.39
N LEU A 605 -31.21 30.33 -27.42
CA LEU A 605 -31.65 31.58 -28.04
C LEU A 605 -31.98 31.39 -29.52
N LEU A 606 -31.21 30.57 -30.25
CA LEU A 606 -31.49 30.23 -31.65
C LEU A 606 -32.82 29.49 -31.80
N GLN A 607 -33.19 28.58 -30.89
CA GLN A 607 -34.50 27.90 -30.93
C GLN A 607 -35.65 28.92 -30.91
N GLY A 608 -35.57 29.94 -30.05
CA GLY A 608 -36.56 31.01 -30.00
C GLY A 608 -36.69 31.79 -31.32
N VAL A 609 -35.57 32.02 -32.02
CA VAL A 609 -35.57 32.66 -33.34
C VAL A 609 -36.12 31.73 -34.42
N ILE A 610 -35.82 30.42 -34.37
CA ILE A 610 -36.33 29.42 -35.32
C ILE A 610 -37.86 29.37 -35.30
N VAL A 611 -38.48 29.42 -34.12
CA VAL A 611 -39.95 29.47 -34.01
C VAL A 611 -40.51 30.70 -34.74
N ARG A 612 -39.83 31.85 -34.65
CA ARG A 612 -40.22 33.07 -35.39
C ARG A 612 -40.00 32.91 -36.90
N MET A 613 -38.90 32.30 -37.31
CA MET A 613 -38.63 31.99 -38.72
C MET A 613 -39.68 31.05 -39.31
N GLN A 614 -40.08 30.00 -38.59
CA GLN A 614 -41.12 29.08 -39.03
C GLN A 614 -42.46 29.79 -39.19
N LYS A 615 -42.85 30.66 -38.23
CA LYS A 615 -44.07 31.47 -38.35
C LYS A 615 -44.03 32.43 -39.54
N LEU A 616 -42.91 33.12 -39.76
CA LEU A 616 -42.76 34.03 -40.91
C LEU A 616 -42.82 33.26 -42.23
N LYS A 617 -42.13 32.11 -42.31
CA LYS A 617 -42.18 31.26 -43.49
C LYS A 617 -43.60 30.78 -43.77
N MET A 618 -44.31 30.27 -42.76
CA MET A 618 -45.72 29.90 -42.93
C MET A 618 -46.56 31.07 -43.44
N ALA A 619 -46.38 32.27 -42.88
CA ALA A 619 -47.13 33.45 -43.32
C ALA A 619 -46.83 33.86 -44.78
N LEU A 620 -45.55 33.89 -45.17
CA LEU A 620 -45.14 34.27 -46.53
C LEU A 620 -45.45 33.18 -47.57
N ASP A 621 -45.32 31.91 -47.21
CA ASP A 621 -45.69 30.78 -48.06
C ASP A 621 -47.21 30.75 -48.27
N THR A 622 -47.99 31.03 -47.20
CA THR A 622 -49.45 31.20 -47.31
C THR A 622 -49.80 32.38 -48.22
N LEU A 623 -49.12 33.51 -48.07
CA LEU A 623 -49.35 34.69 -48.89
C LEU A 623 -49.00 34.43 -50.37
N THR A 624 -47.90 33.72 -50.65
CA THR A 624 -47.50 33.39 -52.03
C THR A 624 -48.41 32.35 -52.66
N ILE A 625 -48.87 31.33 -51.92
CA ILE A 625 -49.90 30.40 -52.39
C ILE A 625 -51.19 31.17 -52.67
N PHE A 626 -51.63 32.02 -51.75
CA PHE A 626 -52.79 32.88 -51.93
C PHE A 626 -52.68 33.75 -53.18
N LEU A 627 -51.54 34.43 -53.39
CA LEU A 627 -51.34 35.29 -54.54
C LEU A 627 -51.30 34.51 -55.86
N LYS A 628 -50.66 33.33 -55.89
CA LYS A 628 -50.68 32.43 -57.06
C LYS A 628 -52.10 31.95 -57.37
N LYS A 629 -52.86 31.55 -56.34
CA LYS A 629 -54.25 31.12 -56.48
C LYS A 629 -55.16 32.28 -56.87
N LEU A 630 -54.89 33.48 -56.38
CA LEU A 630 -55.61 34.70 -56.75
C LEU A 630 -55.44 34.99 -58.24
N VAL A 631 -54.20 35.05 -58.73
CA VAL A 631 -53.91 35.25 -60.16
C VAL A 631 -54.53 34.15 -61.02
N MET A 632 -54.44 32.89 -60.58
CA MET A 632 -55.07 31.77 -61.28
C MET A 632 -56.59 31.92 -61.34
N MET A 633 -57.25 32.24 -60.23
CA MET A 633 -58.70 32.41 -60.18
C MET A 633 -59.16 33.64 -60.95
N GLU A 634 -58.43 34.76 -60.89
CA GLU A 634 -58.69 35.93 -61.72
C GLU A 634 -58.63 35.59 -63.21
N MET A 635 -57.63 34.82 -63.65
CA MET A 635 -57.55 34.36 -65.04
C MET A 635 -58.70 33.42 -65.41
N VAL A 636 -59.06 32.46 -64.54
CA VAL A 636 -60.16 31.53 -64.78
C VAL A 636 -61.49 32.25 -64.86
N PHE A 637 -61.81 33.13 -63.89
CA PHE A 637 -63.05 33.89 -63.90
C PHE A 637 -63.11 34.88 -65.05
N SER A 638 -62.00 35.53 -65.40
CA SER A 638 -61.94 36.40 -66.57
C SER A 638 -62.14 35.62 -67.87
N GLY A 639 -61.52 34.45 -68.01
CA GLY A 639 -61.71 33.56 -69.16
C GLY A 639 -63.14 33.03 -69.28
N ILE A 640 -63.74 32.59 -68.16
CA ILE A 640 -65.15 32.17 -68.12
C ILE A 640 -66.06 33.34 -68.49
N ALA A 641 -65.84 34.53 -67.94
CA ALA A 641 -66.67 35.69 -68.25
C ALA A 641 -66.53 36.11 -69.73
N VAL A 642 -65.32 36.13 -70.29
CA VAL A 642 -65.08 36.43 -71.70
C VAL A 642 -65.72 35.40 -72.64
N LEU A 643 -65.77 34.12 -72.27
CA LEU A 643 -66.40 33.09 -73.09
C LEU A 643 -67.92 33.01 -72.89
N SER A 644 -68.39 33.09 -71.65
CA SER A 644 -69.79 32.95 -71.28
C SER A 644 -70.63 34.18 -71.61
N LEU A 645 -70.09 35.40 -71.53
CA LEU A 645 -70.85 36.60 -71.89
C LEU A 645 -71.29 36.58 -73.37
N PRO A 646 -70.43 36.30 -74.37
CA PRO A 646 -70.84 36.08 -75.74
C PRO A 646 -71.75 34.86 -75.90
N LEU A 647 -71.41 33.72 -75.29
CA LEU A 647 -72.19 32.49 -75.44
C LEU A 647 -73.62 32.64 -74.90
N ILE A 648 -73.80 33.28 -73.75
CA ILE A 648 -75.11 33.57 -73.16
C ILE A 648 -75.89 34.52 -74.06
N THR A 649 -75.23 35.53 -74.65
CA THR A 649 -75.91 36.45 -75.58
C THR A 649 -76.30 35.80 -76.91
N ILE A 650 -75.59 34.76 -77.37
CA ILE A 650 -75.83 34.08 -78.66
C ILE A 650 -76.77 32.87 -78.48
N ALA A 651 -76.52 32.00 -77.51
CA ALA A 651 -77.23 30.73 -77.33
C ALA A 651 -78.63 30.92 -76.74
N LEU A 652 -78.86 31.96 -75.94
CA LEU A 652 -80.16 32.22 -75.30
C LEU A 652 -80.97 33.31 -76.01
N GLN A 653 -80.57 33.69 -77.23
CA GLN A 653 -81.17 34.76 -78.03
C GLN A 653 -82.60 34.47 -78.53
N GLY A 654 -83.26 33.44 -78.00
CA GLY A 654 -84.66 33.11 -78.25
C GLY A 654 -85.41 32.47 -77.05
N VAL A 655 -84.79 32.41 -75.86
CA VAL A 655 -85.41 31.80 -74.65
C VAL A 655 -85.52 32.80 -73.50
N LEU A 656 -84.65 33.82 -73.45
CA LEU A 656 -84.62 34.81 -72.37
C LEU A 656 -85.43 36.08 -72.71
N ASP A 657 -86.05 36.66 -71.69
CA ASP A 657 -86.83 37.91 -71.75
C ASP A 657 -86.00 39.06 -72.39
N PRO A 658 -86.53 39.79 -73.39
CA PRO A 658 -85.80 40.85 -74.10
C PRO A 658 -85.16 41.92 -73.21
N ASP A 659 -85.73 42.23 -72.05
CA ASP A 659 -85.16 43.19 -71.11
C ASP A 659 -83.89 42.66 -70.41
N LEU A 660 -83.82 41.35 -70.12
CA LEU A 660 -82.63 40.70 -69.57
C LEU A 660 -81.50 40.65 -70.61
N VAL A 661 -81.83 40.39 -71.88
CA VAL A 661 -80.86 40.37 -72.98
C VAL A 661 -80.26 41.75 -73.22
N ARG A 662 -81.06 42.83 -73.08
CA ARG A 662 -80.56 44.22 -73.11
C ARG A 662 -79.64 44.53 -71.93
N LEU A 663 -79.98 44.07 -70.73
CA LEU A 663 -79.16 44.28 -69.53
C LEU A 663 -77.80 43.57 -69.61
N VAL A 664 -77.76 42.34 -70.14
CA VAL A 664 -76.52 41.56 -70.33
C VAL A 664 -75.66 42.10 -71.48
N LYS A 665 -76.26 42.71 -72.52
CA LYS A 665 -75.53 43.40 -73.60
C LYS A 665 -75.05 44.82 -73.22
N ASN A 666 -75.45 45.36 -72.07
CA ASN A 666 -75.00 46.68 -71.64
C ASN A 666 -73.51 46.63 -71.24
N PRO A 667 -72.63 47.41 -71.90
CA PRO A 667 -71.20 47.45 -71.60
C PRO A 667 -70.89 47.78 -70.13
N GLN A 668 -71.72 48.62 -69.49
CA GLN A 668 -71.52 49.01 -68.10
C GLN A 668 -71.85 47.86 -67.12
N THR A 669 -72.88 47.07 -67.40
CA THR A 669 -73.24 45.90 -66.60
C THR A 669 -72.20 44.79 -66.74
N GLN A 670 -71.70 44.54 -67.96
CA GLN A 670 -70.60 43.59 -68.19
C GLN A 670 -69.32 44.00 -67.45
N LYS A 671 -68.99 45.30 -67.49
CA LYS A 671 -67.86 45.85 -66.73
C LYS A 671 -68.03 45.68 -65.22
N ASN A 672 -69.22 45.97 -64.68
CA ASN A 672 -69.51 45.80 -63.26
C ASN A 672 -69.48 44.32 -62.83
N CYS A 673 -69.95 43.39 -63.66
CA CYS A 673 -69.83 41.95 -63.39
C CYS A 673 -68.37 41.48 -63.41
N MET A 674 -67.56 41.94 -64.37
CA MET A 674 -66.12 41.65 -64.41
C MET A 674 -65.40 42.18 -63.16
N ILE A 675 -65.73 43.40 -62.73
CA ILE A 675 -65.21 44.00 -61.50
C ILE A 675 -65.62 43.15 -60.27
N PHE A 676 -66.87 42.69 -60.20
CA PHE A 676 -67.35 41.85 -59.11
C PHE A 676 -66.63 40.48 -59.06
N PHE A 677 -66.44 39.84 -60.22
CA PHE A 677 -65.69 38.58 -60.30
C PHE A 677 -64.22 38.76 -59.91
N ALA A 678 -63.56 39.84 -60.35
CA ALA A 678 -62.16 40.10 -60.06
C ALA A 678 -61.91 40.56 -58.60
N LEU A 679 -62.73 41.46 -58.05
CA LEU A 679 -62.48 42.05 -56.72
C LEU A 679 -63.09 41.28 -55.55
N PHE A 680 -64.12 40.46 -55.78
CA PHE A 680 -64.81 39.76 -54.68
C PHE A 680 -64.75 38.25 -54.85
N LEU A 681 -65.17 37.72 -56.00
CA LEU A 681 -65.28 36.27 -56.16
C LEU A 681 -63.91 35.58 -56.30
N ALA A 682 -62.98 36.17 -57.04
CA ALA A 682 -61.64 35.62 -57.22
C ALA A 682 -60.82 35.62 -55.90
N PRO A 683 -60.76 36.71 -55.10
CA PRO A 683 -60.09 36.68 -53.80
C PRO A 683 -60.73 35.74 -52.80
N PHE A 684 -62.07 35.69 -52.72
CA PHE A 684 -62.75 34.78 -51.79
C PHE A 684 -62.51 33.32 -52.15
N SER A 685 -62.57 32.97 -53.44
CA SER A 685 -62.28 31.62 -53.93
C SER A 685 -60.81 31.25 -53.75
N ALA A 686 -59.89 32.19 -54.02
CA ALA A 686 -58.46 31.99 -53.80
C ALA A 686 -58.15 31.79 -52.32
N LEU A 687 -58.83 32.51 -51.41
CA LEU A 687 -58.69 32.32 -49.97
C LEU A 687 -59.19 30.95 -49.54
N ALA A 688 -60.38 30.54 -49.98
CA ALA A 688 -60.96 29.23 -49.67
C ALA A 688 -60.07 28.08 -50.19
N LEU A 689 -59.55 28.20 -51.41
CA LEU A 689 -58.63 27.23 -52.00
C LEU A 689 -57.27 27.21 -51.28
N THR A 690 -56.79 28.36 -50.80
CA THR A 690 -55.55 28.45 -50.02
C THR A 690 -55.72 27.73 -48.68
N ILE A 691 -56.80 28.01 -47.95
CA ILE A 691 -57.12 27.33 -46.68
C ILE A 691 -57.24 25.81 -46.89
N ARG A 692 -57.90 25.38 -47.97
CA ARG A 692 -58.00 23.95 -48.31
C ARG A 692 -56.63 23.33 -48.61
N SER A 693 -55.80 23.99 -49.42
CA SER A 693 -54.46 23.49 -49.76
C SER A 693 -53.53 23.41 -48.55
N MET A 694 -53.76 24.24 -47.52
CA MET A 694 -53.04 24.18 -46.25
C MET A 694 -53.56 23.09 -45.31
N SER A 695 -54.82 22.64 -45.44
CA SER A 695 -55.35 21.53 -44.65
C SER A 695 -54.92 20.15 -45.17
N GLU A 696 -54.45 20.08 -46.41
CA GLU A 696 -53.98 18.86 -47.09
C GLU A 696 -52.43 18.70 -47.00
N GLN A 697 -51.71 19.66 -46.40
CA GLN A 697 -50.27 19.63 -46.10
C GLN A 697 -50.04 19.48 -44.61
#